data_AF-A0AAJ4BIE2-F1
#
_entry.id   AF-A0AAJ4BIE2-F1
#
_cell.length_a   1.000
_cell.length_b   1.000
_cell.length_c   1.000
_cell.angle_alpha   90.00
_cell.angle_beta   90.00
_cell.angle_gamma   90.00
#
_symmetry.space_group_name_H-M   'P 1'
#
loop_
_entity.id
_entity.type
_entity.pdbx_description
1 polymer ?
#
loop_
_entity_poly.entity_id
_entity_poly.type
_entity_poly.pdbx_seq_one_letter_code
_entity_poly.pdbx_strand_id
1 'polypeptide(L)'
;MTKTLHHRACHLCEAICGLTLETTTSDAGSIAITSIKGDAQDTFSRGHICPKAVALQDIQNDPDRLHQPMLRVGSQWQPIPWDEAFALVAERLAGIQARHGQNAVAVYQGNPSVHNYGLMTHSNYFLGQLKTRNRFSATSVDQLPHHLTSHLMYGHGLLLPIPDIDQTDFMLILGGNPLASNGSIMTVPDVEKRLKAIQARGGKVVVVDPRRSETAAMADQHLFVRPGGDAALLFGLLNTLFAEHLTRDSHLPVDGLDEVRRAIAGFTAEAMSAQCAVPAEQIRQLARDFAAADNAVCYGRMGVSTQAFGTLCHWLVQLINLVTGNLDRVGGALCTEPAVDLVAATSGGHFNRWQSRVSGRPEYSGELPVSALAEEMLTAGEGQIRALVTVAGNPVLSTPNGRQLEQALNGLEFMVSVDLYINETTRYADLILPSTSALENDHYDTTFNMFAVRNVTRFNRAILPKPEGALHDWEIFVGLAQAFAARTGSPLKPTMAPAQMIDFGLRAGAYGDASPHKLSVAMLADHPHGLDLGPLKANLAGRLKTANGRVQAAPPVILADLARFAALPLPKVDELLLIGRRHVRSNNSWMHNYHRLVKGKPRHQLLMHPDDLASRQLSDGQRVRVSSRIGMIEVQVLASLEMMPGVVSLPHGWGHDRPGVHMNIASAQPGASANDLTDERQLDELSGNAALNGVPVQVAAA
;
A
#
# COMPACT_ATOMS: atom_id res chain seq x y z
N MET A 1 -26.90 17.79 -28.03
CA MET A 1 -26.16 16.83 -27.18
C MET A 1 -25.19 15.98 -27.99
N THR A 2 -23.89 16.18 -27.80
CA THR A 2 -22.83 15.41 -28.49
C THR A 2 -22.26 14.37 -27.53
N LYS A 3 -22.11 13.13 -27.99
CA LYS A 3 -21.47 12.05 -27.24
C LYS A 3 -20.00 11.91 -27.62
N THR A 4 -19.13 11.72 -26.64
CA THR A 4 -17.70 11.48 -26.84
C THR A 4 -17.27 10.27 -26.02
N LEU A 5 -16.47 9.40 -26.63
CA LEU A 5 -15.86 8.26 -25.95
C LEU A 5 -14.41 8.58 -25.61
N HIS A 6 -14.02 8.20 -24.40
CA HIS A 6 -12.68 8.39 -23.86
C HIS A 6 -12.12 7.07 -23.37
N HIS A 7 -10.81 6.88 -23.50
CA HIS A 7 -10.10 5.69 -23.02
C HIS A 7 -9.02 6.12 -22.04
N ARG A 8 -9.00 5.50 -20.86
CA ARG A 8 -7.97 5.72 -19.85
C ARG A 8 -7.92 4.59 -18.84
N ALA A 9 -6.80 4.48 -18.13
CA ALA A 9 -6.70 3.66 -16.94
C ALA A 9 -7.52 4.24 -15.77
N CYS A 10 -8.08 3.33 -14.98
CA CYS A 10 -8.62 3.60 -13.66
C CYS A 10 -7.45 3.92 -12.70
N HIS A 11 -7.52 5.05 -12.01
CA HIS A 11 -6.49 5.51 -11.07
C HIS A 11 -6.83 5.19 -9.60
N LEU A 12 -7.90 4.42 -9.35
CA LEU A 12 -8.41 4.22 -7.98
C LEU A 12 -7.65 3.15 -7.20
N CYS A 13 -6.93 2.26 -7.87
CA CYS A 13 -6.12 1.22 -7.24
C CYS A 13 -4.97 0.80 -8.16
N GLU A 14 -4.06 -0.01 -7.64
CA GLU A 14 -2.84 -0.48 -8.32
C GLU A 14 -3.11 -1.23 -9.63
N ALA A 15 -4.30 -1.81 -9.82
CA ALA A 15 -4.62 -2.62 -11.01
C ALA A 15 -4.61 -1.88 -12.36
N ILE A 16 -4.69 -0.55 -12.36
CA ILE A 16 -4.67 0.32 -13.55
C ILE A 16 -5.56 -0.13 -14.72
N CYS A 17 -6.73 -0.73 -14.42
CA CYS A 17 -7.63 -1.29 -15.43
C CYS A 17 -8.03 -0.26 -16.50
N GLY A 18 -8.04 -0.66 -17.78
CA GLY A 18 -8.57 0.18 -18.86
C GLY A 18 -10.06 0.37 -18.78
N LEU A 19 -10.48 1.61 -18.97
CA LEU A 19 -11.88 2.02 -18.97
C LEU A 19 -12.21 2.75 -20.26
N THR A 20 -13.44 2.52 -20.74
CA THR A 20 -14.12 3.36 -21.71
C THR A 20 -15.16 4.21 -20.97
N LEU A 21 -15.03 5.53 -21.08
CA LEU A 21 -15.96 6.49 -20.50
C LEU A 21 -16.71 7.22 -21.61
N GLU A 22 -18.04 7.29 -21.51
CA GLU A 22 -18.87 8.11 -22.39
C GLU A 22 -19.22 9.41 -21.65
N THR A 23 -18.99 10.54 -22.30
CA THR A 23 -19.47 11.85 -21.86
C THR A 23 -20.49 12.41 -22.84
N THR A 24 -21.49 13.11 -22.32
CA THR A 24 -22.45 13.88 -23.12
C THR A 24 -22.30 15.37 -22.82
N THR A 25 -22.14 16.18 -23.86
CA THR A 25 -22.12 17.63 -23.75
C THR A 25 -23.49 18.20 -24.08
N SER A 26 -24.09 18.92 -23.13
CA SER A 26 -25.33 19.66 -23.31
C SER A 26 -25.15 20.86 -24.24
N ASP A 27 -26.24 21.40 -24.77
CA ASP A 27 -26.19 22.58 -25.66
C ASP A 27 -25.71 23.84 -24.90
N ALA A 28 -25.83 23.86 -23.57
CA ALA A 28 -25.27 24.88 -22.68
C ALA A 28 -23.79 24.64 -22.30
N GLY A 29 -23.12 23.64 -22.88
CA GLY A 29 -21.70 23.35 -22.67
C GLY A 29 -21.37 22.48 -21.45
N SER A 30 -22.34 22.16 -20.58
CA SER A 30 -22.10 21.24 -19.45
C SER A 30 -21.80 19.81 -19.93
N ILE A 31 -20.81 19.16 -19.32
CA ILE A 31 -20.36 17.80 -19.64
C ILE A 31 -20.79 16.84 -18.53
N ALA A 32 -21.47 15.76 -18.88
CA ALA A 32 -21.88 14.72 -17.94
C ALA A 32 -21.29 13.36 -18.32
N ILE A 33 -20.83 12.59 -17.34
CA ILE A 33 -20.42 11.19 -17.52
C ILE A 33 -21.68 10.33 -17.59
N THR A 34 -21.95 9.70 -18.73
CA THR A 34 -23.16 8.91 -18.96
C THR A 34 -22.93 7.40 -18.87
N SER A 35 -21.69 6.94 -19.06
CA SER A 35 -21.34 5.52 -18.95
C SER A 35 -19.87 5.32 -18.59
N ILE A 36 -19.58 4.32 -17.77
CA ILE A 36 -18.23 3.83 -17.47
C ILE A 36 -18.23 2.32 -17.64
N LYS A 37 -17.38 1.80 -18.54
CA LYS A 37 -17.24 0.37 -18.84
C LYS A 37 -15.77 -0.02 -18.86
N GLY A 38 -15.49 -1.31 -18.70
CA GLY A 38 -14.14 -1.82 -18.96
C GLY A 38 -13.84 -1.72 -20.46
N ASP A 39 -12.60 -1.35 -20.78
CA ASP A 39 -12.16 -1.26 -22.17
C ASP A 39 -11.81 -2.64 -22.72
N ALA A 40 -12.60 -3.13 -23.68
CA ALA A 40 -12.40 -4.45 -24.27
C ALA A 40 -11.11 -4.56 -25.11
N GLN A 41 -10.56 -3.44 -25.57
CA GLN A 41 -9.32 -3.40 -26.36
C GLN A 41 -8.07 -3.18 -25.50
N ASP A 42 -8.23 -2.87 -24.22
CA ASP A 42 -7.12 -2.79 -23.28
C ASP A 42 -6.48 -4.19 -23.10
N THR A 43 -5.23 -4.32 -23.54
CA THR A 43 -4.50 -5.59 -23.55
C THR A 43 -4.17 -6.12 -22.16
N PHE A 44 -4.16 -5.25 -21.16
CA PHE A 44 -3.75 -5.60 -19.81
C PHE A 44 -4.90 -6.17 -18.97
N SER A 45 -6.03 -5.46 -18.99
CA SER A 45 -7.25 -5.71 -18.21
C SER A 45 -8.37 -6.38 -19.00
N ARG A 46 -8.32 -6.38 -20.34
CA ARG A 46 -9.23 -7.14 -21.22
C ARG A 46 -10.71 -6.93 -20.91
N GLY A 47 -11.11 -5.67 -20.72
CA GLY A 47 -12.48 -5.29 -20.40
C GLY A 47 -12.91 -5.54 -18.96
N HIS A 48 -12.00 -5.94 -18.06
CA HIS A 48 -12.31 -6.09 -16.65
C HIS A 48 -12.68 -4.75 -16.00
N ILE A 49 -13.73 -4.75 -15.20
CA ILE A 49 -14.18 -3.60 -14.42
C ILE A 49 -14.67 -4.04 -13.05
N CYS A 50 -14.38 -3.24 -12.02
CA CYS A 50 -14.85 -3.48 -10.66
C CYS A 50 -15.82 -2.38 -10.20
N PRO A 51 -16.55 -2.59 -9.08
CA PRO A 51 -17.50 -1.60 -8.56
C PRO A 51 -16.89 -0.21 -8.28
N LYS A 52 -15.61 -0.14 -7.92
CA LYS A 52 -14.90 1.13 -7.68
C LYS A 52 -14.84 1.99 -8.94
N ALA A 53 -14.51 1.40 -10.08
CA ALA A 53 -14.41 2.11 -11.34
C ALA A 53 -15.78 2.72 -11.76
N VAL A 54 -16.88 1.99 -11.56
CA VAL A 54 -18.24 2.49 -11.84
C VAL A 54 -18.61 3.71 -10.98
N ALA A 55 -18.01 3.81 -9.78
CA ALA A 55 -18.21 4.92 -8.87
C ALA A 55 -17.39 6.18 -9.21
N LEU A 56 -16.54 6.18 -10.25
CA LEU A 56 -15.78 7.38 -10.65
C LEU A 56 -16.67 8.61 -10.88
N GLN A 57 -17.89 8.42 -11.38
CA GLN A 57 -18.87 9.50 -11.52
C GLN A 57 -19.33 10.06 -10.16
N ASP A 58 -19.45 9.18 -9.15
CA ASP A 58 -19.87 9.56 -7.81
C ASP A 58 -18.74 10.33 -7.11
N ILE A 59 -17.48 9.95 -7.37
CA ILE A 59 -16.26 10.64 -6.90
C ILE A 59 -16.13 12.03 -7.53
N GLN A 60 -16.33 12.10 -8.85
CA GLN A 60 -16.21 13.35 -9.60
C GLN A 60 -17.20 14.41 -9.13
N ASN A 61 -18.41 13.99 -8.75
CA ASN A 61 -19.55 14.86 -8.45
C ASN A 61 -19.92 14.85 -6.96
N ASP A 62 -19.02 14.40 -6.08
CA ASP A 62 -19.28 14.39 -4.64
C ASP A 62 -19.45 15.82 -4.11
N PRO A 63 -20.61 16.18 -3.52
CA PRO A 63 -20.85 17.53 -3.00
C PRO A 63 -20.00 17.88 -1.78
N ASP A 64 -19.46 16.90 -1.06
CA ASP A 64 -18.62 17.14 0.12
C ASP A 64 -17.17 17.44 -0.24
N ARG A 65 -16.80 17.30 -1.52
CA ARG A 65 -15.44 17.56 -2.00
C ARG A 65 -15.14 19.05 -1.99
N LEU A 66 -13.98 19.41 -1.46
CA LEU A 66 -13.49 20.78 -1.48
C LEU A 66 -12.97 21.16 -2.87
N HIS A 67 -13.25 22.39 -3.30
CA HIS A 67 -12.89 22.91 -4.63
C HIS A 67 -11.97 24.15 -4.61
N GLN A 68 -11.73 24.71 -3.43
CA GLN A 68 -10.87 25.88 -3.23
C GLN A 68 -10.19 25.78 -1.85
N PRO A 69 -9.10 26.53 -1.59
CA PRO A 69 -8.43 26.52 -0.30
C PRO A 69 -9.40 26.88 0.84
N MET A 70 -9.38 26.10 1.91
CA MET A 70 -10.27 26.28 3.06
C MET A 70 -9.44 26.56 4.31
N LEU A 71 -9.60 27.77 4.87
CA LEU A 71 -9.01 28.20 6.14
C LEU A 71 -9.96 27.89 7.30
N ARG A 72 -9.43 27.34 8.39
CA ARG A 72 -10.19 27.15 9.63
C ARG A 72 -10.09 28.39 10.51
N VAL A 73 -11.24 28.98 10.83
CA VAL A 73 -11.36 30.12 11.77
C VAL A 73 -12.27 29.69 12.92
N GLY A 74 -11.67 29.42 14.08
CA GLY A 74 -12.38 28.77 15.18
C GLY A 74 -12.87 27.38 14.77
N SER A 75 -14.19 27.17 14.79
CA SER A 75 -14.82 25.92 14.34
C SER A 75 -15.39 25.97 12.91
N GLN A 76 -15.20 27.08 12.19
CA GLN A 76 -15.78 27.29 10.86
C GLN A 76 -14.71 27.22 9.78
N TRP A 77 -15.12 26.80 8.58
CA TRP A 77 -14.28 26.75 7.38
C TRP A 77 -14.67 27.87 6.43
N GLN A 78 -13.69 28.65 6.00
CA GLN A 78 -13.87 29.80 5.12
C GLN A 78 -12.96 29.66 3.89
N PRO A 79 -13.48 29.89 2.68
CA PRO A 79 -12.64 29.87 1.49
C PRO A 79 -11.71 31.08 1.46
N ILE A 80 -10.47 30.86 0.99
CA ILE A 80 -9.50 31.94 0.77
C ILE A 80 -8.84 31.82 -0.61
N PRO A 81 -8.33 32.92 -1.19
CA PRO A 81 -7.56 32.88 -2.45
C PRO A 81 -6.28 32.04 -2.32
N TRP A 82 -5.84 31.45 -3.45
CA TRP A 82 -4.61 30.65 -3.51
C TRP A 82 -3.36 31.40 -3.07
N ASP A 83 -3.18 32.66 -3.48
CA ASP A 83 -2.00 33.45 -3.12
C ASP A 83 -1.92 33.70 -1.61
N GLU A 84 -3.06 33.96 -0.96
CA GLU A 84 -3.16 34.09 0.49
C GLU A 84 -2.86 32.75 1.19
N ALA A 85 -3.38 31.64 0.64
CA ALA A 85 -3.14 30.31 1.15
C ALA A 85 -1.64 29.94 1.12
N PHE A 86 -0.95 30.20 0.00
CA PHE A 86 0.48 29.93 -0.14
C PHE A 86 1.32 30.82 0.77
N ALA A 87 0.98 32.12 0.88
CA ALA A 87 1.67 33.05 1.77
C ALA A 87 1.56 32.62 3.24
N LEU A 88 0.36 32.21 3.67
CA LEU A 88 0.11 31.73 5.03
C LEU A 88 0.95 30.48 5.35
N VAL A 89 0.97 29.49 4.44
CA VAL A 89 1.76 28.27 4.65
C VAL A 89 3.25 28.60 4.76
N ALA A 90 3.76 29.43 3.84
CA ALA A 90 5.16 29.84 3.85
C ALA A 90 5.53 30.57 5.13
N GLU A 91 4.70 31.53 5.57
CA GLU A 91 4.90 32.29 6.81
C GLU A 91 4.94 31.36 8.03
N ARG A 92 3.93 30.51 8.19
CA ARG A 92 3.76 29.64 9.37
C ARG A 92 4.87 28.61 9.47
N LEU A 93 5.16 27.89 8.39
CA LEU A 93 6.19 26.86 8.39
C LEU A 93 7.59 27.47 8.59
N ALA A 94 7.93 28.55 7.88
CA ALA A 94 9.24 29.21 8.07
C ALA A 94 9.38 29.78 9.48
N GLY A 95 8.32 30.38 10.03
CA GLY A 95 8.32 30.91 11.39
C GLY A 95 8.48 29.83 12.47
N ILE A 96 7.91 28.64 12.27
CA ILE A 96 8.08 27.50 13.17
C ILE A 96 9.52 26.96 13.08
N GLN A 97 10.06 26.80 11.86
CA GLN A 97 11.45 26.34 11.70
C GLN A 97 12.48 27.31 12.26
N ALA A 98 12.23 28.62 12.16
CA ALA A 98 13.10 29.64 12.76
C ALA A 98 13.13 29.55 14.29
N ARG A 99 12.02 29.20 14.93
CA ARG A 99 11.90 29.08 16.40
C ARG A 99 12.35 27.73 16.95
N HIS A 100 12.10 26.65 16.21
CA HIS A 100 12.18 25.27 16.74
C HIS A 100 13.07 24.32 15.91
N GLY A 101 13.67 24.80 14.81
CA GLY A 101 14.53 24.02 13.92
C GLY A 101 13.75 23.27 12.82
N GLN A 102 14.49 22.74 11.85
CA GLN A 102 13.92 22.13 10.63
C GLN A 102 12.98 20.96 10.93
N ASN A 103 13.34 20.12 11.91
CA ASN A 103 12.60 18.91 12.29
C ASN A 103 11.29 19.21 13.05
N ALA A 104 11.06 20.47 13.48
CA ALA A 104 9.79 20.85 14.07
C ALA A 104 8.63 20.85 13.06
N VAL A 105 8.92 20.81 11.76
CA VAL A 105 7.92 20.60 10.70
C VAL A 105 8.06 19.16 10.21
N ALA A 106 6.98 18.39 10.33
CA ALA A 106 6.90 17.02 9.82
C ALA A 106 6.09 16.93 8.52
N VAL A 107 6.27 15.82 7.83
CA VAL A 107 5.55 15.49 6.59
C VAL A 107 4.93 14.11 6.73
N TYR A 108 3.65 13.97 6.36
CA TYR A 108 3.00 12.68 6.15
C TYR A 108 2.49 12.55 4.72
N GLN A 109 2.97 11.54 3.99
CA GLN A 109 2.51 11.20 2.63
C GLN A 109 1.61 9.96 2.67
N GLY A 110 0.33 10.14 2.35
CA GLY A 110 -0.66 9.06 2.37
C GLY A 110 -0.86 8.37 1.03
N ASN A 111 -1.81 7.43 1.00
CA ASN A 111 -2.37 6.87 -0.22
C ASN A 111 -3.74 7.54 -0.46
N PRO A 112 -4.02 8.12 -1.64
CA PRO A 112 -3.50 7.66 -2.94
C PRO A 112 -2.41 8.51 -3.62
N SER A 113 -1.39 9.05 -2.91
CA SER A 113 -0.34 9.88 -3.54
C SER A 113 0.37 9.21 -4.74
N VAL A 114 0.62 7.90 -4.67
CA VAL A 114 1.26 7.12 -5.75
C VAL A 114 0.39 6.93 -7.00
N HIS A 115 -0.92 7.20 -6.92
CA HIS A 115 -1.85 7.14 -8.05
C HIS A 115 -1.98 8.49 -8.78
N ASN A 116 -1.21 9.50 -8.37
CA ASN A 116 -1.23 10.82 -8.97
C ASN A 116 0.20 11.19 -9.38
N TYR A 117 0.45 11.18 -10.69
CA TYR A 117 1.77 11.48 -11.23
C TYR A 117 2.26 12.93 -10.94
N GLY A 118 1.36 13.87 -10.63
CA GLY A 118 1.68 15.23 -10.23
C GLY A 118 2.28 15.25 -8.83
N LEU A 119 1.68 14.50 -7.90
CA LEU A 119 2.25 14.26 -6.57
C LEU A 119 3.59 13.53 -6.66
N MET A 120 3.72 12.52 -7.53
CA MET A 120 4.97 11.77 -7.71
C MET A 120 6.12 12.61 -8.27
N THR A 121 5.82 13.57 -9.14
CA THR A 121 6.83 14.43 -9.76
C THR A 121 7.17 15.67 -8.93
N HIS A 122 6.19 16.26 -8.23
CA HIS A 122 6.35 17.59 -7.63
C HIS A 122 6.26 17.66 -6.11
N SER A 123 5.79 16.62 -5.39
CA SER A 123 5.70 16.70 -3.92
C SER A 123 7.04 17.08 -3.27
N ASN A 124 8.14 16.45 -3.70
CA ASN A 124 9.48 16.74 -3.19
C ASN A 124 10.06 18.11 -3.62
N TYR A 125 9.46 18.78 -4.60
CA TYR A 125 9.88 20.13 -5.02
C TYR A 125 9.66 21.18 -3.92
N PHE A 126 8.58 21.04 -3.15
CA PHE A 126 8.35 21.81 -1.92
C PHE A 126 8.82 21.07 -0.67
N LEU A 127 8.42 19.80 -0.48
CA LEU A 127 8.72 19.06 0.75
C LEU A 127 10.23 18.90 0.99
N GLY A 128 11.03 18.86 -0.09
CA GLY A 128 12.49 18.82 -0.01
C GLY A 128 13.14 20.14 0.43
N GLN A 129 12.42 21.27 0.40
CA GLN A 129 12.89 22.56 0.93
C GLN A 129 12.75 22.65 2.45
N LEU A 130 11.84 21.87 3.04
CA LEU A 130 11.66 21.83 4.50
C LEU A 130 12.90 21.27 5.21
N LYS A 131 13.73 20.46 4.52
CA LYS A 131 14.94 19.81 5.05
C LYS A 131 14.72 19.02 6.36
N THR A 132 13.47 18.63 6.61
CA THR A 132 13.10 17.85 7.79
C THR A 132 13.47 16.38 7.60
N ARG A 133 13.92 15.75 8.69
CA ARG A 133 14.08 14.29 8.82
C ARG A 133 12.80 13.62 9.32
N ASN A 134 11.85 14.39 9.84
CA ASN A 134 10.55 13.91 10.30
C ASN A 134 9.60 13.74 9.11
N ARG A 135 9.88 12.72 8.29
CA ARG A 135 9.07 12.33 7.15
C ARG A 135 8.47 10.97 7.41
N PHE A 136 7.19 10.82 7.14
CA PHE A 136 6.42 9.62 7.39
C PHE A 136 5.54 9.33 6.18
N SER A 137 5.20 8.07 5.95
CA SER A 137 4.26 7.70 4.90
C SER A 137 3.47 6.45 5.22
N ALA A 138 2.45 6.21 4.40
CA ALA A 138 1.69 4.97 4.41
C ALA A 138 2.55 3.71 4.16
N THR A 139 3.78 3.85 3.66
CA THR A 139 4.69 2.71 3.38
C THR A 139 4.93 1.86 4.64
N SER A 140 5.06 2.49 5.80
CA SER A 140 5.32 1.83 7.10
C SER A 140 4.07 1.24 7.79
N VAL A 141 2.93 1.22 7.09
CA VAL A 141 1.71 0.47 7.47
C VAL A 141 1.27 -0.46 6.34
N ASP A 142 2.17 -0.74 5.40
CA ASP A 142 1.90 -1.53 4.20
C ASP A 142 3.15 -2.33 3.81
N GLN A 143 4.01 -1.81 2.93
CA GLN A 143 5.02 -2.59 2.21
C GLN A 143 6.48 -2.35 2.60
N LEU A 144 6.76 -1.59 3.66
CA LEU A 144 8.14 -1.31 4.07
C LEU A 144 9.02 -2.56 4.21
N PRO A 145 8.54 -3.70 4.73
CA PRO A 145 9.33 -4.93 4.80
C PRO A 145 9.80 -5.46 3.44
N HIS A 146 8.98 -5.34 2.39
CA HIS A 146 9.35 -5.71 1.02
C HIS A 146 10.51 -4.84 0.52
N HIS A 147 10.38 -3.53 0.69
CA HIS A 147 11.37 -2.56 0.24
C HIS A 147 12.70 -2.75 0.96
N LEU A 148 12.68 -2.95 2.29
CA LEU A 148 13.89 -3.21 3.06
C LEU A 148 14.56 -4.53 2.64
N THR A 149 13.77 -5.60 2.47
CA THR A 149 14.29 -6.91 2.02
C THR A 149 14.97 -6.77 0.66
N SER A 150 14.32 -6.15 -0.33
CA SER A 150 14.92 -5.97 -1.65
C SER A 150 16.11 -5.02 -1.67
N HIS A 151 16.13 -3.99 -0.81
CA HIS A 151 17.31 -3.15 -0.64
C HIS A 151 18.49 -3.98 -0.12
N LEU A 152 18.27 -4.83 0.90
CA LEU A 152 19.32 -5.65 1.50
C LEU A 152 19.79 -6.78 0.58
N MET A 153 18.88 -7.42 -0.17
CA MET A 153 19.20 -8.57 -1.03
C MET A 153 19.70 -8.15 -2.42
N TYR A 154 19.14 -7.07 -2.99
CA TYR A 154 19.34 -6.68 -4.39
C TYR A 154 19.91 -5.26 -4.56
N GLY A 155 20.12 -4.53 -3.46
CA GLY A 155 20.70 -3.18 -3.44
C GLY A 155 19.73 -2.06 -3.80
N HIS A 156 18.45 -2.35 -4.02
CA HIS A 156 17.45 -1.35 -4.41
C HIS A 156 16.05 -1.69 -3.89
N GLY A 157 15.41 -0.77 -3.16
CA GLY A 157 14.09 -1.01 -2.55
C GLY A 157 12.94 -1.26 -3.53
N LEU A 158 12.99 -0.66 -4.72
CA LEU A 158 12.00 -0.87 -5.78
C LEU A 158 12.33 -2.01 -6.76
N LEU A 159 13.46 -2.72 -6.57
CA LEU A 159 13.78 -3.90 -7.37
C LEU A 159 13.07 -5.11 -6.74
N LEU A 160 11.78 -5.23 -7.02
CA LEU A 160 10.89 -6.23 -6.43
C LEU A 160 10.53 -7.29 -7.50
N PRO A 161 10.96 -8.55 -7.35
CA PRO A 161 10.45 -9.65 -8.14
C PRO A 161 8.97 -9.90 -7.82
N ILE A 162 8.13 -9.93 -8.85
CA ILE A 162 6.69 -10.19 -8.78
C ILE A 162 6.32 -11.51 -9.47
N PRO A 163 5.17 -12.11 -9.17
CA PRO A 163 4.73 -13.33 -9.83
C PRO A 163 4.50 -13.17 -11.34
N ASP A 164 5.08 -14.09 -12.13
CA ASP A 164 4.72 -14.31 -13.52
C ASP A 164 3.46 -15.18 -13.62
N ILE A 165 2.34 -14.63 -13.15
CA ILE A 165 1.06 -15.33 -12.94
C ILE A 165 0.53 -16.03 -14.20
N ASP A 166 0.86 -15.51 -15.39
CA ASP A 166 0.39 -16.06 -16.66
C ASP A 166 1.10 -17.36 -17.05
N GLN A 167 2.29 -17.62 -16.49
CA GLN A 167 3.16 -18.73 -16.87
C GLN A 167 3.45 -19.70 -15.72
N THR A 168 3.00 -19.41 -14.50
CA THR A 168 3.25 -20.26 -13.32
C THR A 168 2.35 -21.50 -13.27
N ASP A 169 2.86 -22.62 -12.76
CA ASP A 169 2.10 -23.87 -12.59
C ASP A 169 1.73 -24.13 -11.13
N PHE A 170 2.40 -23.44 -10.19
CA PHE A 170 2.07 -23.51 -8.77
C PHE A 170 2.20 -22.13 -8.12
N MET A 171 1.07 -21.53 -7.74
CA MET A 171 1.04 -20.23 -7.09
C MET A 171 0.69 -20.38 -5.61
N LEU A 172 1.68 -20.12 -4.75
CA LEU A 172 1.50 -20.05 -3.29
C LEU A 172 1.27 -18.59 -2.88
N ILE A 173 0.12 -18.29 -2.30
CA ILE A 173 -0.28 -16.96 -1.86
C ILE A 173 -0.37 -16.91 -0.33
N LEU A 174 0.44 -16.09 0.32
CA LEU A 174 0.45 -15.90 1.77
C LEU A 174 -0.10 -14.52 2.16
N GLY A 175 -1.17 -14.51 2.96
CA GLY A 175 -1.75 -13.29 3.52
C GLY A 175 -2.26 -12.27 2.48
N GLY A 176 -2.41 -12.71 1.23
CA GLY A 176 -2.89 -11.91 0.10
C GLY A 176 -4.28 -12.34 -0.34
N ASN A 177 -5.12 -11.36 -0.68
CA ASN A 177 -6.44 -11.61 -1.27
C ASN A 177 -6.62 -10.79 -2.57
N PRO A 178 -5.96 -11.19 -3.67
CA PRO A 178 -6.03 -10.48 -4.93
C PRO A 178 -7.45 -10.28 -5.46
N LEU A 179 -8.42 -11.13 -5.14
CA LEU A 179 -9.81 -10.94 -5.59
C LEU A 179 -10.46 -9.68 -4.97
N ALA A 180 -10.04 -9.29 -3.76
CA ALA A 180 -10.53 -8.07 -3.12
C ALA A 180 -9.70 -6.83 -3.48
N SER A 181 -8.39 -6.98 -3.67
CA SER A 181 -7.43 -5.88 -3.79
C SER A 181 -6.76 -5.72 -5.16
N ASN A 182 -7.01 -6.62 -6.11
CA ASN A 182 -6.38 -6.70 -7.44
C ASN A 182 -4.84 -6.83 -7.42
N GLY A 183 -4.31 -7.66 -6.52
CA GLY A 183 -2.88 -8.01 -6.43
C GLY A 183 -1.98 -6.85 -6.05
N SER A 184 -1.73 -6.69 -4.75
CA SER A 184 -0.86 -5.61 -4.27
C SER A 184 0.61 -5.97 -4.47
N ILE A 185 1.46 -5.03 -4.93
CA ILE A 185 2.83 -5.30 -5.43
C ILE A 185 2.83 -6.47 -6.42
N MET A 186 1.82 -6.46 -7.27
CA MET A 186 1.56 -7.43 -8.33
C MET A 186 0.40 -6.85 -9.13
N THR A 187 0.58 -5.67 -9.72
CA THR A 187 -0.41 -4.99 -10.55
C THR A 187 -1.01 -5.97 -11.56
N VAL A 188 -2.24 -6.42 -11.29
CA VAL A 188 -2.87 -7.55 -11.99
C VAL A 188 -4.38 -7.33 -12.11
N PRO A 189 -4.83 -6.66 -13.18
CA PRO A 189 -6.25 -6.63 -13.50
C PRO A 189 -6.73 -8.02 -13.94
N ASP A 190 -8.03 -8.28 -13.78
CA ASP A 190 -8.68 -9.54 -14.18
C ASP A 190 -8.08 -10.78 -13.50
N VAL A 191 -7.66 -10.60 -12.23
CA VAL A 191 -6.91 -11.63 -11.48
C VAL A 191 -7.67 -12.94 -11.32
N GLU A 192 -8.99 -12.90 -11.17
CA GLU A 192 -9.82 -14.11 -11.07
C GLU A 192 -9.63 -15.02 -12.29
N LYS A 193 -9.65 -14.46 -13.50
CA LYS A 193 -9.46 -15.26 -14.72
C LYS A 193 -8.03 -15.75 -14.86
N ARG A 194 -7.03 -14.97 -14.42
CA ARG A 194 -5.62 -15.38 -14.44
C ARG A 194 -5.36 -16.54 -13.46
N LEU A 195 -5.94 -16.50 -12.26
CA LEU A 195 -5.89 -17.63 -11.32
C LEU A 195 -6.60 -18.88 -11.87
N LYS A 196 -7.80 -18.73 -12.45
CA LYS A 196 -8.49 -19.83 -13.13
C LYS A 196 -7.68 -20.39 -14.31
N ALA A 197 -6.91 -19.55 -14.99
CA ALA A 197 -6.05 -19.99 -16.09
C ALA A 197 -4.88 -20.87 -15.60
N ILE A 198 -4.39 -20.69 -14.36
CA ILE A 198 -3.42 -21.60 -13.72
C ILE A 198 -4.06 -22.98 -13.56
N GLN A 199 -5.26 -23.04 -12.98
CA GLN A 199 -5.99 -24.28 -12.77
C GLN A 199 -6.35 -24.98 -14.09
N ALA A 200 -6.79 -24.20 -15.09
CA ALA A 200 -7.18 -24.72 -16.40
C ALA A 200 -6.03 -25.37 -17.19
N ARG A 201 -4.78 -24.94 -16.95
CA ARG A 201 -3.58 -25.58 -17.54
C ARG A 201 -3.01 -26.71 -16.69
N GLY A 202 -3.71 -27.13 -15.64
CA GLY A 202 -3.29 -28.23 -14.75
C GLY A 202 -2.41 -27.78 -13.57
N GLY A 203 -2.18 -26.48 -13.41
CA GLY A 203 -1.48 -25.92 -12.26
C GLY A 203 -2.35 -25.85 -11.00
N LYS A 204 -1.75 -25.39 -9.90
CA LYS A 204 -2.40 -25.26 -8.58
C LYS A 204 -2.26 -23.84 -8.02
N VAL A 205 -3.32 -23.38 -7.36
CA VAL A 205 -3.34 -22.18 -6.53
C VAL A 205 -3.55 -22.61 -5.08
N VAL A 206 -2.60 -22.25 -4.22
CA VAL A 206 -2.64 -22.54 -2.78
C VAL A 206 -2.65 -21.23 -2.01
N VAL A 207 -3.59 -21.08 -1.07
CA VAL A 207 -3.72 -19.86 -0.26
C VAL A 207 -3.50 -20.18 1.21
N VAL A 208 -2.64 -19.41 1.85
CA VAL A 208 -2.39 -19.44 3.28
C VAL A 208 -2.95 -18.15 3.88
N ASP A 209 -4.02 -18.26 4.67
CA ASP A 209 -4.75 -17.11 5.21
C ASP A 209 -5.53 -17.51 6.48
N PRO A 210 -5.49 -16.75 7.59
CA PRO A 210 -6.32 -16.99 8.77
C PRO A 210 -7.84 -16.88 8.51
N ARG A 211 -8.24 -16.31 7.37
CA ARG A 211 -9.61 -16.33 6.88
C ARG A 211 -9.65 -17.11 5.56
N ARG A 212 -10.68 -17.92 5.35
CA ARG A 212 -11.03 -18.45 4.02
C ARG A 212 -11.58 -17.32 3.16
N SER A 213 -10.67 -16.48 2.69
CA SER A 213 -10.93 -15.27 1.89
C SER A 213 -11.49 -15.59 0.51
N GLU A 214 -11.88 -14.55 -0.24
CA GLU A 214 -12.44 -14.69 -1.57
C GLU A 214 -11.47 -15.43 -2.52
N THR A 215 -10.17 -15.13 -2.44
CA THR A 215 -9.16 -15.91 -3.18
C THR A 215 -9.01 -17.33 -2.66
N ALA A 216 -9.01 -17.55 -1.33
CA ALA A 216 -8.91 -18.90 -0.75
C ALA A 216 -10.12 -19.78 -1.11
N ALA A 217 -11.32 -19.20 -1.27
CA ALA A 217 -12.54 -19.93 -1.57
C ALA A 217 -12.54 -20.57 -2.97
N MET A 218 -11.78 -20.02 -3.92
CA MET A 218 -11.62 -20.56 -5.28
C MET A 218 -10.29 -21.31 -5.52
N ALA A 219 -9.38 -21.24 -4.56
CA ALA A 219 -8.09 -21.93 -4.62
C ALA A 219 -8.26 -23.46 -4.52
N ASP A 220 -7.28 -24.20 -5.02
CA ASP A 220 -7.26 -25.67 -4.93
C ASP A 220 -7.03 -26.15 -3.50
N GLN A 221 -6.31 -25.35 -2.71
CA GLN A 221 -6.07 -25.60 -1.30
C GLN A 221 -6.05 -24.29 -0.51
N HIS A 222 -6.65 -24.33 0.67
CA HIS A 222 -6.55 -23.30 1.68
C HIS A 222 -5.95 -23.89 2.96
N LEU A 223 -4.94 -23.22 3.51
CA LEU A 223 -4.38 -23.51 4.82
C LEU A 223 -4.65 -22.36 5.76
N PHE A 224 -5.26 -22.65 6.91
CA PHE A 224 -5.28 -21.71 8.00
C PHE A 224 -3.87 -21.55 8.57
N VAL A 225 -3.50 -20.32 8.86
CA VAL A 225 -2.27 -19.97 9.58
C VAL A 225 -2.64 -19.05 10.73
N ARG A 226 -1.99 -19.21 11.87
CA ARG A 226 -2.14 -18.27 12.98
C ARG A 226 -1.64 -16.89 12.53
N PRO A 227 -2.40 -15.79 12.75
CA PRO A 227 -1.90 -14.44 12.49
C PRO A 227 -0.55 -14.19 13.19
N GLY A 228 0.47 -13.79 12.43
CA GLY A 228 1.85 -13.62 12.94
C GLY A 228 2.71 -14.89 12.93
N GLY A 229 2.13 -16.04 12.56
CA GLY A 229 2.81 -17.33 12.45
C GLY A 229 3.39 -17.63 11.07
N ASP A 230 3.28 -16.70 10.12
CA ASP A 230 3.69 -16.92 8.72
C ASP A 230 5.20 -17.15 8.58
N ALA A 231 6.03 -16.44 9.35
CA ALA A 231 7.48 -16.66 9.37
C ALA A 231 7.80 -18.10 9.81
N ALA A 232 7.10 -18.64 10.82
CA ALA A 232 7.26 -20.04 11.24
C ALA A 232 6.91 -21.02 10.11
N LEU A 233 5.79 -20.81 9.41
CA LEU A 233 5.43 -21.64 8.26
C LEU A 233 6.52 -21.60 7.18
N LEU A 234 6.99 -20.40 6.82
CA LEU A 234 8.00 -20.20 5.79
C LEU A 234 9.36 -20.78 6.18
N PHE A 235 9.77 -20.68 7.45
CA PHE A 235 10.99 -21.33 7.94
C PHE A 235 10.88 -22.85 7.84
N GLY A 236 9.77 -23.44 8.30
CA GLY A 236 9.55 -24.89 8.21
C GLY A 236 9.54 -25.39 6.76
N LEU A 237 8.96 -24.60 5.85
CA LEU A 237 8.96 -24.89 4.41
C LEU A 237 10.39 -24.82 3.84
N LEU A 238 11.11 -23.72 4.06
CA LEU A 238 12.48 -23.54 3.56
C LEU A 238 13.46 -24.58 4.14
N ASN A 239 13.34 -24.88 5.43
CA ASN A 239 14.12 -25.93 6.09
C ASN A 239 13.83 -27.31 5.45
N THR A 240 12.56 -27.63 5.18
CA THR A 240 12.20 -28.88 4.48
C THR A 240 12.83 -28.95 3.10
N LEU A 241 12.79 -27.87 2.31
CA LEU A 241 13.44 -27.82 1.00
C LEU A 241 14.93 -28.16 1.08
N PHE A 242 15.62 -27.66 2.12
CA PHE A 242 17.02 -27.96 2.36
C PHE A 242 17.27 -29.39 2.86
N ALA A 243 16.46 -29.87 3.80
CA ALA A 243 16.62 -31.16 4.46
C ALA A 243 16.28 -32.35 3.54
N GLU A 244 15.32 -32.18 2.63
CA GLU A 244 14.91 -33.19 1.66
C GLU A 244 15.62 -33.05 0.30
N HIS A 245 16.61 -32.15 0.19
CA HIS A 245 17.38 -31.89 -1.03
C HIS A 245 16.51 -31.51 -2.25
N LEU A 246 15.48 -30.69 -2.02
CA LEU A 246 14.50 -30.26 -3.03
C LEU A 246 14.88 -28.93 -3.71
N THR A 247 16.13 -28.49 -3.58
CA THR A 247 16.64 -27.24 -4.17
C THR A 247 17.04 -27.42 -5.63
N ARG A 248 17.05 -26.33 -6.41
CA ARG A 248 17.53 -26.29 -7.79
C ARG A 248 18.60 -25.22 -7.95
N ASP A 249 19.48 -25.41 -8.94
CA ASP A 249 20.50 -24.42 -9.27
C ASP A 249 19.86 -23.13 -9.79
N SER A 250 20.49 -21.99 -9.45
CA SER A 250 20.11 -20.66 -9.94
C SER A 250 21.18 -20.13 -10.89
N HIS A 251 20.77 -19.43 -11.96
CA HIS A 251 21.69 -18.67 -12.82
C HIS A 251 22.17 -17.37 -12.16
N LEU A 252 21.53 -16.95 -11.07
CA LEU A 252 21.90 -15.75 -10.35
C LEU A 252 23.20 -15.98 -9.57
N PRO A 253 24.12 -15.00 -9.56
CA PRO A 253 25.23 -15.03 -8.62
C PRO A 253 24.70 -14.75 -7.21
N VAL A 254 24.91 -15.69 -6.28
CA VAL A 254 24.40 -15.62 -4.90
C VAL A 254 25.55 -15.72 -3.90
N ASP A 255 25.45 -14.98 -2.79
CA ASP A 255 26.29 -15.12 -1.60
C ASP A 255 25.43 -15.43 -0.36
N GLY A 256 26.00 -16.17 0.60
CA GLY A 256 25.40 -16.37 1.93
C GLY A 256 24.42 -17.54 2.05
N LEU A 257 24.16 -18.32 1.00
CA LEU A 257 23.15 -19.40 1.08
C LEU A 257 23.49 -20.50 2.11
N ASP A 258 24.77 -20.84 2.27
CA ASP A 258 25.21 -21.79 3.30
C ASP A 258 25.11 -21.22 4.73
N GLU A 259 25.18 -19.89 4.87
CA GLU A 259 24.93 -19.23 6.14
C GLU A 259 23.45 -19.30 6.50
N VAL A 260 22.56 -19.06 5.53
CA VAL A 260 21.11 -19.25 5.71
C VAL A 260 20.80 -20.67 6.15
N ARG A 261 21.30 -21.68 5.42
CA ARG A 261 21.06 -23.11 5.72
C ARG A 261 21.44 -23.45 7.16
N ARG A 262 22.60 -22.97 7.62
CA ARG A 262 23.07 -23.17 9.01
C ARG A 262 22.21 -22.41 10.01
N ALA A 263 21.89 -21.15 9.73
CA ALA A 263 21.16 -20.28 10.64
C ALA A 263 19.73 -20.78 10.93
N ILE A 264 19.08 -21.42 9.95
CA ILE A 264 17.70 -21.91 10.08
C ILE A 264 17.60 -23.41 10.38
N ALA A 265 18.72 -24.10 10.62
CA ALA A 265 18.74 -25.56 10.76
C ALA A 265 17.78 -26.08 11.85
N GLY A 266 17.60 -25.32 12.94
CA GLY A 266 16.68 -25.65 14.04
C GLY A 266 15.21 -25.31 13.78
N PHE A 267 14.88 -24.57 12.71
CA PHE A 267 13.51 -24.19 12.38
C PHE A 267 12.83 -25.25 11.50
N THR A 268 12.77 -26.49 12.00
CA THR A 268 12.13 -27.60 11.29
C THR A 268 10.61 -27.45 11.24
N ALA A 269 9.96 -28.21 10.36
CA ALA A 269 8.50 -28.26 10.30
C ALA A 269 7.87 -28.61 11.67
N GLU A 270 8.46 -29.51 12.44
CA GLU A 270 8.03 -29.87 13.80
C GLU A 270 8.15 -28.69 14.77
N ALA A 271 9.31 -28.03 14.78
CA ALA A 271 9.57 -26.91 15.68
C ALA A 271 8.62 -25.74 15.41
N MET A 272 8.28 -25.51 14.14
CA MET A 272 7.46 -24.38 13.71
C MET A 272 5.95 -24.65 13.77
N SER A 273 5.52 -25.92 13.77
CA SER A 273 4.11 -26.30 13.66
C SER A 273 3.21 -25.65 14.72
N ALA A 274 3.65 -25.60 15.98
CA ALA A 274 2.88 -24.98 17.05
C ALA A 274 2.75 -23.45 16.89
N GLN A 275 3.79 -22.79 16.38
CA GLN A 275 3.80 -21.34 16.20
C GLN A 275 2.88 -20.89 15.06
N CYS A 276 2.90 -21.59 13.92
CA CYS A 276 2.07 -21.25 12.78
C CYS A 276 0.66 -21.89 12.81
N ALA A 277 0.43 -22.85 13.72
CA ALA A 277 -0.78 -23.67 13.80
C ALA A 277 -1.07 -24.49 12.52
N VAL A 278 -0.03 -24.84 11.76
CA VAL A 278 -0.09 -25.75 10.61
C VAL A 278 0.60 -27.06 11.00
N PRO A 279 -0.03 -28.23 10.83
CA PRO A 279 0.62 -29.51 11.13
C PRO A 279 1.92 -29.69 10.34
N ALA A 280 2.98 -30.17 11.00
CA ALA A 280 4.30 -30.35 10.40
C ALA A 280 4.27 -31.13 9.07
N GLU A 281 3.41 -32.15 8.95
CA GLU A 281 3.26 -32.91 7.70
C GLU A 281 2.69 -32.06 6.56
N GLN A 282 1.76 -31.14 6.84
CA GLN A 282 1.24 -30.23 5.82
C GLN A 282 2.30 -29.22 5.39
N ILE A 283 3.17 -28.77 6.29
CA ILE A 283 4.31 -27.90 5.96
C ILE A 283 5.26 -28.63 4.99
N ARG A 284 5.61 -29.89 5.30
CA ARG A 284 6.47 -30.70 4.42
C ARG A 284 5.81 -30.97 3.08
N GLN A 285 4.53 -31.35 3.08
CA GLN A 285 3.81 -31.63 1.85
C GLN A 285 3.73 -30.37 0.97
N LEU A 286 3.51 -29.19 1.56
CA LEU A 286 3.53 -27.93 0.83
C LEU A 286 4.91 -27.65 0.21
N ALA A 287 6.01 -27.92 0.93
CA ALA A 287 7.35 -27.79 0.38
C ALA A 287 7.61 -28.75 -0.81
N ARG A 288 7.18 -30.02 -0.67
CA ARG A 288 7.29 -31.04 -1.74
C ARG A 288 6.47 -30.65 -2.97
N ASP A 289 5.21 -30.25 -2.78
CA ASP A 289 4.32 -29.83 -3.86
C ASP A 289 4.87 -28.60 -4.60
N PHE A 290 5.36 -27.61 -3.85
CA PHE A 290 5.97 -26.41 -4.42
C PHE A 290 7.24 -26.73 -5.22
N ALA A 291 8.11 -27.59 -4.71
CA ALA A 291 9.34 -27.99 -5.39
C ALA A 291 9.14 -28.98 -6.55
N ALA A 292 8.01 -29.69 -6.59
CA ALA A 292 7.68 -30.63 -7.66
C ALA A 292 7.17 -29.92 -8.92
N ALA A 293 6.60 -28.73 -8.80
CA ALA A 293 6.11 -27.96 -9.95
C ALA A 293 7.28 -27.41 -10.81
N ASP A 294 7.18 -27.52 -12.13
CA ASP A 294 8.21 -27.03 -13.04
C ASP A 294 8.45 -25.52 -12.87
N ASN A 295 7.36 -24.75 -12.85
CA ASN A 295 7.34 -23.33 -12.58
C ASN A 295 6.46 -23.04 -11.36
N ALA A 296 7.05 -22.50 -10.30
CA ALA A 296 6.30 -22.15 -9.08
C ALA A 296 6.66 -20.75 -8.60
N VAL A 297 5.74 -20.12 -7.88
CA VAL A 297 5.96 -18.81 -7.28
C VAL A 297 5.35 -18.71 -5.89
N CYS A 298 6.17 -18.27 -4.95
CA CYS A 298 5.77 -17.90 -3.59
C CYS A 298 5.56 -16.38 -3.54
N TYR A 299 4.36 -15.96 -3.14
CA TYR A 299 3.92 -14.57 -3.12
C TYR A 299 3.30 -14.23 -1.76
N GLY A 300 3.80 -13.17 -1.11
CA GLY A 300 3.30 -12.70 0.18
C GLY A 300 2.89 -11.23 0.15
N ARG A 301 1.74 -10.89 0.75
CA ARG A 301 1.27 -9.49 0.91
C ARG A 301 0.70 -9.19 2.29
N MET A 302 -0.18 -8.19 2.42
CA MET A 302 -0.56 -7.50 3.66
C MET A 302 -0.56 -8.34 4.94
N GLY A 303 -1.11 -9.56 4.93
CA GLY A 303 -1.09 -10.46 6.10
C GLY A 303 0.32 -10.81 6.60
N VAL A 304 1.27 -10.97 5.69
CA VAL A 304 2.69 -11.21 6.02
C VAL A 304 3.51 -9.92 6.18
N SER A 305 3.07 -8.77 5.65
CA SER A 305 3.80 -7.50 5.79
C SER A 305 3.50 -6.78 7.11
N THR A 306 2.23 -6.73 7.51
CA THR A 306 1.77 -5.91 8.63
C THR A 306 1.66 -6.75 9.92
N GLN A 307 2.79 -7.34 10.31
CA GLN A 307 2.97 -8.16 11.51
C GLN A 307 4.39 -8.00 12.09
N ALA A 308 4.66 -8.62 13.25
CA ALA A 308 5.90 -8.42 14.02
C ALA A 308 7.21 -8.98 13.40
N PHE A 309 7.10 -9.80 12.34
CA PHE A 309 8.24 -10.38 11.62
C PHE A 309 8.07 -10.25 10.10
N GLY A 310 7.46 -9.15 9.66
CA GLY A 310 7.19 -8.92 8.25
C GLY A 310 8.46 -8.95 7.39
N THR A 311 9.60 -8.44 7.88
CA THR A 311 10.84 -8.49 7.10
C THR A 311 11.38 -9.91 6.98
N LEU A 312 11.27 -10.73 8.01
CA LEU A 312 11.63 -12.16 7.91
C LEU A 312 10.74 -12.88 6.89
N CYS A 313 9.42 -12.64 6.92
CA CYS A 313 8.50 -13.24 5.96
C CYS A 313 8.91 -12.95 4.51
N HIS A 314 9.22 -11.69 4.17
CA HIS A 314 9.60 -11.34 2.81
C HIS A 314 10.96 -11.86 2.40
N TRP A 315 11.93 -11.85 3.32
CA TRP A 315 13.21 -12.51 3.08
C TRP A 315 13.04 -14.01 2.79
N LEU A 316 12.23 -14.72 3.57
CA LEU A 316 11.95 -16.14 3.36
C LEU A 316 11.20 -16.41 2.04
N VAL A 317 10.24 -15.56 1.66
CA VAL A 317 9.57 -15.65 0.35
C VAL A 317 10.59 -15.53 -0.79
N GLN A 318 11.52 -14.57 -0.71
CA GLN A 318 12.57 -14.43 -1.72
C GLN A 318 13.52 -15.64 -1.73
N LEU A 319 13.91 -16.16 -0.56
CA LEU A 319 14.76 -17.35 -0.45
C LEU A 319 14.07 -18.60 -1.00
N ILE A 320 12.79 -18.83 -0.72
CA ILE A 320 12.05 -19.98 -1.25
C ILE A 320 12.04 -19.92 -2.77
N ASN A 321 11.70 -18.77 -3.36
CA ASN A 321 11.77 -18.61 -4.81
C ASN A 321 13.20 -18.82 -5.35
N LEU A 322 14.22 -18.36 -4.63
CA LEU A 322 15.62 -18.52 -5.02
C LEU A 322 16.07 -19.98 -5.01
N VAL A 323 15.88 -20.70 -3.90
CA VAL A 323 16.44 -22.05 -3.72
C VAL A 323 15.71 -23.12 -4.52
N THR A 324 14.48 -22.85 -4.97
CA THR A 324 13.76 -23.73 -5.90
C THR A 324 14.01 -23.36 -7.37
N GLY A 325 14.92 -22.42 -7.64
CA GLY A 325 15.29 -22.00 -9.00
C GLY A 325 14.17 -21.24 -9.73
N ASN A 326 13.28 -20.58 -8.99
CA ASN A 326 12.14 -19.82 -9.52
C ASN A 326 12.35 -18.29 -9.48
N LEU A 327 13.36 -17.79 -8.77
CA LEU A 327 13.74 -16.38 -8.79
C LEU A 327 14.44 -16.03 -10.12
N ASP A 328 13.99 -14.94 -10.74
CA ASP A 328 14.45 -14.46 -12.05
C ASP A 328 14.23 -15.46 -13.20
N ARG A 329 13.13 -16.23 -13.14
CA ARG A 329 12.78 -17.25 -14.14
C ARG A 329 11.33 -17.09 -14.61
N VAL A 330 11.08 -17.31 -15.90
CA VAL A 330 9.72 -17.35 -16.48
C VAL A 330 8.86 -18.38 -15.76
N GLY A 331 7.64 -18.01 -15.42
CA GLY A 331 6.71 -18.79 -14.58
C GLY A 331 7.03 -18.79 -13.07
N GLY A 332 8.11 -18.12 -12.66
CA GLY A 332 8.48 -17.89 -11.27
C GLY A 332 8.26 -16.44 -10.83
N ALA A 333 9.26 -15.85 -10.17
CA ALA A 333 9.27 -14.45 -9.76
C ALA A 333 10.22 -13.62 -10.63
N LEU A 334 9.72 -12.58 -11.29
CA LEU A 334 10.45 -11.75 -12.26
C LEU A 334 10.34 -10.26 -11.94
N CYS A 335 11.33 -9.46 -12.35
CA CYS A 335 11.21 -8.01 -12.32
C CYS A 335 10.70 -7.47 -13.66
N THR A 336 10.01 -6.32 -13.64
CA THR A 336 9.47 -5.70 -14.86
C THR A 336 10.54 -4.92 -15.64
N GLU A 337 10.27 -4.65 -16.91
CA GLU A 337 11.01 -3.71 -17.76
C GLU A 337 10.04 -2.57 -18.15
N PRO A 338 9.81 -1.60 -17.26
CA PRO A 338 8.84 -0.54 -17.53
C PRO A 338 9.41 0.51 -18.48
N ALA A 339 8.54 1.19 -19.21
CA ALA A 339 8.93 2.25 -20.14
C ALA A 339 9.61 3.44 -19.46
N VAL A 340 9.20 3.77 -18.23
CA VAL A 340 9.88 4.72 -17.34
C VAL A 340 10.41 3.93 -16.15
N ASP A 341 11.73 3.71 -16.09
CA ASP A 341 12.37 2.86 -15.09
C ASP A 341 12.91 3.65 -13.89
N LEU A 342 12.20 3.59 -12.77
CA LEU A 342 12.59 4.24 -11.52
C LEU A 342 13.79 3.57 -10.85
N VAL A 343 14.03 2.27 -11.08
CA VAL A 343 15.20 1.55 -10.54
C VAL A 343 16.48 1.99 -11.27
N ALA A 344 16.39 2.27 -12.57
CA ALA A 344 17.50 2.83 -13.32
C ALA A 344 17.79 4.29 -12.92
N ALA A 345 16.75 5.07 -12.61
CA ALA A 345 16.85 6.50 -12.35
C ALA A 345 17.19 6.89 -10.90
N THR A 346 17.17 5.94 -9.95
CA THR A 346 17.35 6.24 -8.52
C THR A 346 18.43 5.36 -7.86
N SER A 347 18.90 5.76 -6.68
CA SER A 347 20.05 5.17 -6.00
C SER A 347 19.72 3.97 -5.09
N GLY A 348 18.45 3.55 -5.00
CA GLY A 348 18.06 2.34 -4.26
C GLY A 348 17.76 2.47 -2.78
N GLY A 349 17.87 3.67 -2.22
CA GLY A 349 17.51 3.96 -0.83
C GLY A 349 18.67 3.79 0.16
N HIS A 350 18.37 3.96 1.43
CA HIS A 350 19.29 3.75 2.55
C HIS A 350 18.49 3.28 3.76
N PHE A 351 19.19 2.73 4.75
CA PHE A 351 18.58 2.16 5.95
C PHE A 351 19.33 2.63 7.19
N ASN A 352 18.57 3.00 8.21
CA ASN A 352 19.01 3.33 9.56
C ASN A 352 20.14 4.38 9.60
N ARG A 353 20.10 5.40 8.73
CA ARG A 353 21.08 6.51 8.78
C ARG A 353 20.80 7.48 9.93
N TRP A 354 19.55 7.56 10.35
CA TRP A 354 19.12 8.20 11.58
C TRP A 354 17.92 7.42 12.13
N GLN A 355 17.47 7.83 13.31
CA GLN A 355 16.38 7.17 14.03
C GLN A 355 15.37 8.20 14.51
N SER A 356 14.16 7.75 14.83
CA SER A 356 13.20 8.58 15.58
C SER A 356 13.81 8.92 16.93
N ARG A 357 13.49 10.11 17.43
CA ARG A 357 14.07 10.67 18.65
C ARG A 357 13.54 9.98 19.90
N VAL A 358 12.26 9.59 19.90
CA VAL A 358 11.60 9.06 21.11
C VAL A 358 11.85 7.57 21.28
N SER A 359 11.45 6.74 20.30
CA SER A 359 11.60 5.28 20.40
C SER A 359 12.76 4.68 19.58
N GLY A 360 13.63 5.50 18.99
CA GLY A 360 14.84 5.02 18.31
C GLY A 360 14.56 4.19 17.06
N ARG A 361 13.44 4.40 16.38
CA ARG A 361 13.03 3.59 15.22
C ARG A 361 13.88 3.89 14.00
N PRO A 362 14.34 2.87 13.26
CA PRO A 362 15.22 3.06 12.13
C PRO A 362 14.50 3.76 10.98
N GLU A 363 15.19 4.72 10.37
CA GLU A 363 14.76 5.28 9.10
C GLU A 363 14.94 4.28 7.94
N TYR A 364 14.10 4.41 6.91
CA TYR A 364 14.32 3.81 5.60
C TYR A 364 13.96 4.77 4.46
N SER A 365 14.87 4.89 3.48
CA SER A 365 14.74 5.70 2.27
C SER A 365 14.23 7.15 2.47
N GLY A 366 14.65 7.79 3.56
CA GLY A 366 14.32 9.15 3.96
C GLY A 366 13.13 9.26 4.91
N GLU A 367 12.52 8.15 5.32
CA GLU A 367 11.28 8.13 6.08
C GLU A 367 11.42 7.37 7.41
N LEU A 368 10.81 7.92 8.46
CA LEU A 368 10.65 7.28 9.75
C LEU A 368 9.33 6.48 9.79
N PRO A 369 9.26 5.41 10.60
CA PRO A 369 8.03 4.65 10.81
C PRO A 369 6.89 5.51 11.35
N VAL A 370 5.71 5.41 10.75
CA VAL A 370 4.55 6.23 11.12
C VAL A 370 4.04 5.95 12.52
N SER A 371 4.29 4.77 13.08
CA SER A 371 4.00 4.50 14.50
C SER A 371 4.75 5.43 15.46
N ALA A 372 5.85 6.06 15.03
CA ALA A 372 6.55 7.07 15.82
C ALA A 372 5.95 8.49 15.65
N LEU A 373 5.02 8.72 14.72
CA LEU A 373 4.52 10.07 14.40
C LEU A 373 3.89 10.76 15.62
N ALA A 374 3.01 10.07 16.34
CA ALA A 374 2.29 10.65 17.47
C ALA A 374 3.23 10.94 18.65
N GLU A 375 4.16 10.05 18.97
CA GLU A 375 5.12 10.27 20.06
C GLU A 375 6.09 11.42 19.76
N GLU A 376 6.48 11.61 18.48
CA GLU A 376 7.35 12.71 18.07
C GLU A 376 6.68 14.09 18.18
N MET A 377 5.34 14.13 18.11
CA MET A 377 4.53 15.32 18.40
C MET A 377 4.31 15.52 19.90
N LEU A 378 3.99 14.46 20.64
CA LEU A 378 3.58 14.54 22.05
C LEU A 378 4.76 14.74 23.01
N THR A 379 5.93 14.21 22.68
CA THR A 379 7.08 14.22 23.60
C THR A 379 7.85 15.53 23.49
N ALA A 380 7.88 16.31 24.57
CA ALA A 380 8.64 17.55 24.63
C ALA A 380 10.15 17.33 24.42
N GLY A 381 10.84 18.33 23.86
CA GLY A 381 12.29 18.32 23.66
C GLY A 381 12.71 18.94 22.33
N GLU A 382 14.02 19.02 22.12
CA GLU A 382 14.59 19.44 20.83
C GLU A 382 14.08 18.53 19.71
N GLY A 383 13.62 19.13 18.60
CA GLY A 383 13.09 18.38 17.45
C GLY A 383 11.65 17.87 17.61
N GLN A 384 10.95 18.22 18.70
CA GLN A 384 9.51 17.95 18.83
C GLN A 384 8.75 18.54 17.64
N ILE A 385 7.86 17.74 17.05
CA ILE A 385 7.03 18.18 15.93
C ILE A 385 6.00 19.19 16.43
N ARG A 386 6.01 20.38 15.80
CA ARG A 386 5.09 21.50 16.07
C ARG A 386 4.18 21.81 14.89
N ALA A 387 4.57 21.41 13.68
CA ALA A 387 3.71 21.51 12.51
C ALA A 387 3.74 20.24 11.65
N LEU A 388 2.64 20.01 10.94
CA LEU A 388 2.50 18.86 10.04
C LEU A 388 1.99 19.31 8.67
N VAL A 389 2.67 18.85 7.62
CA VAL A 389 2.18 18.88 6.24
C VAL A 389 1.66 17.48 5.90
N THR A 390 0.35 17.32 5.67
CA THR A 390 -0.22 16.05 5.20
C THR A 390 -0.54 16.12 3.71
N VAL A 391 -0.29 15.04 2.98
CA VAL A 391 -0.54 14.94 1.53
C VAL A 391 -1.35 13.69 1.24
N ALA A 392 -2.59 13.87 0.75
CA ALA A 392 -3.52 12.82 0.35
C ALA A 392 -3.56 11.63 1.33
N GLY A 393 -3.99 11.90 2.57
CA GLY A 393 -3.80 10.95 3.67
C GLY A 393 -4.67 11.20 4.88
N ASN A 394 -5.12 10.09 5.48
CA ASN A 394 -5.96 10.09 6.69
C ASN A 394 -5.37 9.16 7.76
N PRO A 395 -4.19 9.50 8.33
CA PRO A 395 -3.48 8.67 9.30
C PRO A 395 -4.28 8.37 10.58
N VAL A 396 -5.25 9.22 10.97
CA VAL A 396 -6.13 8.94 12.11
C VAL A 396 -6.89 7.62 11.94
N LEU A 397 -7.35 7.31 10.73
CA LEU A 397 -8.02 6.03 10.44
C LEU A 397 -7.09 4.98 9.82
N SER A 398 -5.92 5.36 9.30
CA SER A 398 -5.05 4.46 8.55
C SER A 398 -3.81 3.94 9.29
N THR A 399 -3.46 4.52 10.43
CA THR A 399 -2.27 4.16 11.24
C THR A 399 -2.68 3.64 12.62
N PRO A 400 -1.80 2.90 13.34
CA PRO A 400 -2.11 2.43 14.68
C PRO A 400 -2.44 3.55 15.67
N ASN A 401 -3.27 3.23 16.66
CA ASN A 401 -3.65 4.13 17.74
C ASN A 401 -4.12 5.52 17.26
N GLY A 402 -5.18 5.51 16.44
CA GLY A 402 -5.79 6.72 15.89
C GLY A 402 -6.14 7.77 16.96
N ARG A 403 -6.57 7.33 18.15
CA ARG A 403 -6.89 8.20 19.30
C ARG A 403 -5.68 8.97 19.82
N GLN A 404 -4.52 8.33 19.95
CA GLN A 404 -3.29 9.01 20.34
C GLN A 404 -2.85 10.02 19.27
N LEU A 405 -3.01 9.66 18.00
CA LEU A 405 -2.71 10.58 16.90
C LEU A 405 -3.66 11.79 16.92
N GLU A 406 -4.95 11.62 17.19
CA GLU A 406 -5.88 12.74 17.38
C GLU A 406 -5.43 13.69 18.49
N GLN A 407 -4.99 13.16 19.63
CA GLN A 407 -4.42 13.96 20.72
C GLN A 407 -3.18 14.74 20.27
N ALA A 408 -2.31 14.09 19.50
CA ALA A 408 -1.09 14.69 18.97
C ALA A 408 -1.38 15.83 17.98
N LEU A 409 -2.31 15.61 17.04
CA LEU A 409 -2.72 16.61 16.04
C LEU A 409 -3.35 17.84 16.69
N ASN A 410 -4.15 17.65 17.75
CA ASN A 410 -4.75 18.77 18.49
C ASN A 410 -3.71 19.68 19.18
N GLY A 411 -2.48 19.20 19.40
CA GLY A 411 -1.40 19.95 20.04
C GLY A 411 -0.48 20.70 19.08
N LEU A 412 -0.68 20.60 17.76
CA LEU A 412 0.16 21.27 16.77
C LEU A 412 -0.06 22.80 16.78
N GLU A 413 1.00 23.55 16.48
CA GLU A 413 0.94 25.01 16.27
C GLU A 413 0.41 25.37 14.88
N PHE A 414 0.63 24.50 13.90
CA PHE A 414 0.12 24.67 12.54
C PHE A 414 0.00 23.34 11.81
N MET A 415 -1.08 23.14 11.07
CA MET A 415 -1.22 22.00 10.18
C MET A 415 -1.81 22.43 8.83
N VAL A 416 -1.19 21.95 7.75
CA VAL A 416 -1.71 22.13 6.39
C VAL A 416 -1.89 20.77 5.73
N SER A 417 -3.00 20.61 5.02
CA SER A 417 -3.35 19.38 4.31
C SER A 417 -3.55 19.64 2.83
N VAL A 418 -2.81 18.95 1.97
CA VAL A 418 -3.13 18.84 0.54
C VAL A 418 -4.06 17.64 0.39
N ASP A 419 -5.36 17.89 0.45
CA ASP A 419 -6.42 16.87 0.49
C ASP A 419 -7.74 17.48 0.00
N LEU A 420 -8.72 16.64 -0.33
CA LEU A 420 -9.98 17.03 -0.94
C LEU A 420 -11.20 16.94 0.00
N TYR A 421 -11.01 16.48 1.25
CA TYR A 421 -12.08 16.38 2.25
C TYR A 421 -11.71 16.98 3.60
N ILE A 422 -12.73 17.31 4.39
CA ILE A 422 -12.62 17.49 5.85
C ILE A 422 -12.93 16.13 6.49
N ASN A 423 -11.88 15.29 6.59
CA ASN A 423 -11.91 13.94 7.14
C ASN A 423 -11.38 13.93 8.59
N GLU A 424 -11.21 12.73 9.17
CA GLU A 424 -10.81 12.54 10.56
C GLU A 424 -9.45 13.14 10.89
N THR A 425 -8.55 13.23 9.91
CA THR A 425 -7.24 13.89 10.05
C THR A 425 -7.33 15.37 9.69
N THR A 426 -7.86 15.71 8.51
CA THR A 426 -7.79 17.08 7.97
C THR A 426 -8.68 18.06 8.73
N ARG A 427 -9.65 17.58 9.51
CA ARG A 427 -10.39 18.42 10.47
C ARG A 427 -9.48 19.10 11.50
N TYR A 428 -8.27 18.59 11.74
CA TYR A 428 -7.26 19.20 12.60
C TYR A 428 -6.40 20.25 11.89
N ALA A 429 -6.45 20.32 10.55
CA ALA A 429 -5.70 21.29 9.77
C ALA A 429 -6.21 22.71 9.99
N ASP A 430 -5.30 23.68 9.93
CA ASP A 430 -5.64 25.09 9.87
C ASP A 430 -5.96 25.51 8.43
N LEU A 431 -5.38 24.82 7.45
CA LEU A 431 -5.59 25.07 6.04
C LEU A 431 -5.66 23.76 5.25
N ILE A 432 -6.67 23.63 4.39
CA ILE A 432 -6.79 22.52 3.44
C ILE A 432 -6.67 23.07 2.01
N LEU A 433 -5.83 22.44 1.20
CA LEU A 433 -5.53 22.78 -0.19
C LEU A 433 -6.03 21.66 -1.12
N PRO A 434 -7.24 21.77 -1.67
CA PRO A 434 -7.77 20.74 -2.56
C PRO A 434 -7.23 20.85 -3.98
N SER A 435 -6.90 19.70 -4.57
CA SER A 435 -6.53 19.59 -5.99
C SER A 435 -7.73 19.25 -6.87
N THR A 436 -7.54 19.44 -8.17
CA THR A 436 -8.43 18.96 -9.23
C THR A 436 -8.65 17.45 -9.17
N SER A 437 -9.77 17.00 -9.76
CA SER A 437 -10.15 15.59 -9.78
C SER A 437 -9.23 14.82 -10.69
N ALA A 438 -9.10 13.53 -10.45
CA ALA A 438 -8.31 12.68 -11.33
C ALA A 438 -8.88 12.57 -12.78
N LEU A 439 -10.17 12.88 -13.01
CA LEU A 439 -10.72 12.97 -14.37
C LEU A 439 -10.43 14.32 -15.06
N GLU A 440 -9.99 15.32 -14.30
CA GLU A 440 -9.56 16.65 -14.78
C GLU A 440 -8.03 16.71 -14.99
N ASN A 441 -7.33 15.63 -14.65
CA ASN A 441 -5.88 15.49 -14.75
C ASN A 441 -5.49 14.50 -15.84
N ASP A 442 -4.43 14.85 -16.58
CA ASP A 442 -3.59 13.87 -17.26
C ASP A 442 -2.97 12.92 -16.21
N HIS A 443 -2.56 11.71 -16.60
CA HIS A 443 -1.95 10.73 -15.69
C HIS A 443 -1.05 9.71 -16.40
N TYR A 444 0.02 9.29 -15.72
CA TYR A 444 0.89 8.20 -16.13
C TYR A 444 1.34 7.40 -14.90
N ASP A 445 1.15 6.08 -14.93
CA ASP A 445 1.48 5.19 -13.81
C ASP A 445 2.98 4.85 -13.74
N THR A 446 3.81 5.76 -13.24
CA THR A 446 5.26 5.51 -13.09
C THR A 446 5.56 4.37 -12.11
N THR A 447 4.79 4.27 -11.02
CA THR A 447 5.06 3.31 -9.96
C THR A 447 4.47 1.94 -10.26
N PHE A 448 3.19 1.85 -10.64
CA PHE A 448 2.53 0.55 -10.79
C PHE A 448 2.97 -0.24 -12.04
N ASN A 449 3.56 0.43 -13.04
CA ASN A 449 4.25 -0.26 -14.13
C ASN A 449 5.50 -1.02 -13.66
N MET A 450 6.11 -0.63 -12.52
CA MET A 450 7.21 -1.41 -11.89
C MET A 450 6.73 -2.76 -11.33
N PHE A 451 5.42 -2.94 -11.16
CA PHE A 451 4.82 -4.13 -10.54
C PHE A 451 3.78 -4.81 -11.43
N ALA A 452 3.66 -4.40 -12.69
CA ALA A 452 2.75 -4.98 -13.67
C ALA A 452 3.19 -6.39 -14.06
N VAL A 453 2.26 -7.36 -13.97
CA VAL A 453 2.49 -8.76 -14.38
C VAL A 453 2.74 -8.92 -15.90
N ARG A 454 2.82 -7.79 -16.62
CA ARG A 454 3.15 -7.67 -18.03
C ARG A 454 3.69 -6.27 -18.28
N ASN A 455 4.68 -6.12 -19.16
CA ASN A 455 5.20 -4.79 -19.48
C ASN A 455 4.18 -4.03 -20.32
N VAL A 456 3.56 -3.01 -19.74
CA VAL A 456 2.54 -2.18 -20.40
C VAL A 456 2.83 -0.71 -20.17
N THR A 457 2.30 0.15 -21.04
CA THR A 457 2.45 1.61 -20.90
C THR A 457 1.25 2.33 -21.50
N ARG A 458 0.81 3.41 -20.84
CA ARG A 458 -0.28 4.28 -21.30
C ARG A 458 -0.11 5.68 -20.75
N PHE A 459 -0.30 6.68 -21.60
CA PHE A 459 -0.53 8.05 -21.17
C PHE A 459 -2.03 8.33 -21.15
N ASN A 460 -2.56 8.77 -20.01
CA ASN A 460 -3.97 9.00 -19.82
C ASN A 460 -4.25 10.49 -19.91
N ARG A 461 -5.10 10.92 -20.83
CA ARG A 461 -5.50 12.32 -20.92
C ARG A 461 -6.62 12.66 -19.93
N ALA A 462 -6.66 13.91 -19.51
CA ALA A 462 -7.83 14.48 -18.83
C ALA A 462 -9.08 14.29 -19.71
N ILE A 463 -10.19 13.90 -19.08
CA ILE A 463 -11.49 13.71 -19.73
C ILE A 463 -12.35 14.95 -19.57
N LEU A 464 -12.23 15.62 -18.42
CA LEU A 464 -12.96 16.82 -18.08
C LEU A 464 -12.02 18.02 -18.12
N PRO A 465 -12.53 19.21 -18.50
CA PRO A 465 -11.73 20.43 -18.43
C PRO A 465 -11.38 20.75 -16.97
N LYS A 466 -10.21 21.34 -16.78
CA LYS A 466 -9.80 21.92 -15.49
C LYS A 466 -10.79 23.03 -15.09
N PRO A 467 -11.44 22.97 -13.91
CA PRO A 467 -12.31 24.04 -13.44
C PRO A 467 -11.57 25.38 -13.28
N GLU A 468 -12.26 26.49 -13.51
CA GLU A 468 -11.70 27.83 -13.32
C GLU A 468 -11.26 28.04 -11.86
N GLY A 469 -10.05 28.57 -11.66
CA GLY A 469 -9.47 28.81 -10.33
C GLY A 469 -9.00 27.57 -9.55
N ALA A 470 -9.31 26.35 -10.01
CA ALA A 470 -8.76 25.14 -9.42
C ALA A 470 -7.27 24.97 -9.78
N LEU A 471 -6.51 24.24 -8.95
CA LEU A 471 -5.12 23.89 -9.24
C LEU A 471 -4.95 22.37 -9.24
N HIS A 472 -4.12 21.87 -10.15
CA HIS A 472 -3.61 20.51 -10.13
C HIS A 472 -2.65 20.35 -8.94
N ASP A 473 -2.49 19.12 -8.46
CA ASP A 473 -1.59 18.83 -7.34
C ASP A 473 -0.18 19.40 -7.56
N TRP A 474 0.37 19.22 -8.77
CA TRP A 474 1.71 19.72 -9.09
C TRP A 474 1.80 21.25 -9.07
N GLU A 475 0.75 21.96 -9.47
CA GLU A 475 0.70 23.43 -9.40
C GLU A 475 0.65 23.92 -7.96
N ILE A 476 -0.08 23.22 -7.09
CA ILE A 476 -0.11 23.48 -5.63
C ILE A 476 1.31 23.37 -5.05
N PHE A 477 2.04 22.29 -5.37
CA PHE A 477 3.41 22.10 -4.88
C PHE A 477 4.40 23.12 -5.48
N VAL A 478 4.19 23.59 -6.71
CA VAL A 478 4.97 24.70 -7.29
C VAL A 478 4.70 26.02 -6.56
N GLY A 479 3.43 26.36 -6.31
CA GLY A 479 3.05 27.57 -5.59
C GLY A 479 3.58 27.59 -4.15
N LEU A 480 3.44 26.47 -3.42
CA LEU A 480 4.03 26.29 -2.10
C LEU A 480 5.55 26.44 -2.12
N ALA A 481 6.22 25.83 -3.10
CA ALA A 481 7.66 25.92 -3.25
C ALA A 481 8.13 27.35 -3.51
N GLN A 482 7.43 28.11 -4.35
CA GLN A 482 7.73 29.50 -4.66
C GLN A 482 7.52 30.42 -3.46
N ALA A 483 6.39 30.30 -2.77
CA ALA A 483 6.09 31.10 -1.59
C ALA A 483 7.10 30.83 -0.45
N PHE A 484 7.43 29.56 -0.20
CA PHE A 484 8.41 29.19 0.82
C PHE A 484 9.83 29.66 0.48
N ALA A 485 10.25 29.51 -0.78
CA ALA A 485 11.53 30.02 -1.27
C ALA A 485 11.63 31.54 -1.11
N ALA A 486 10.59 32.29 -1.49
CA ALA A 486 10.53 33.74 -1.34
C ALA A 486 10.60 34.16 0.15
N ARG A 487 9.90 33.43 1.03
CA ARG A 487 9.90 33.70 2.48
C ARG A 487 11.26 33.44 3.13
N THR A 488 11.99 32.42 2.68
CA THR A 488 13.24 31.98 3.30
C THR A 488 14.50 32.50 2.60
N GLY A 489 14.37 33.11 1.41
CA GLY A 489 15.50 33.44 0.55
C GLY A 489 16.20 32.21 -0.05
N SER A 490 15.53 31.06 -0.06
CA SER A 490 16.10 29.81 -0.58
C SER A 490 16.07 29.80 -2.11
N PRO A 491 17.10 29.27 -2.80
CA PRO A 491 17.08 29.15 -4.25
C PRO A 491 16.06 28.09 -4.70
N LEU A 492 15.33 28.39 -5.77
CA LEU A 492 14.40 27.47 -6.40
C LEU A 492 14.88 27.11 -7.79
N LYS A 493 15.04 25.80 -8.06
CA LYS A 493 15.42 25.30 -9.39
C LYS A 493 14.22 25.38 -10.34
N PRO A 494 14.38 25.72 -11.63
CA PRO A 494 13.28 25.61 -12.59
C PRO A 494 12.69 24.18 -12.61
N THR A 495 11.37 24.09 -12.81
CA THR A 495 10.65 22.84 -13.02
C THR A 495 9.84 22.89 -14.31
N MET A 496 9.29 21.76 -14.71
CA MET A 496 8.47 21.59 -15.92
C MET A 496 7.20 20.82 -15.58
N ALA A 497 6.19 20.83 -16.44
CA ALA A 497 4.94 20.13 -16.19
C ALA A 497 5.17 18.59 -16.15
N PRO A 498 4.37 17.82 -15.37
CA PRO A 498 4.54 16.36 -15.26
C PRO A 498 4.59 15.64 -16.61
N ALA A 499 3.74 16.02 -17.58
CA ALA A 499 3.74 15.40 -18.91
C ALA A 499 5.08 15.55 -19.64
N GLN A 500 5.82 16.65 -19.44
CA GLN A 500 7.14 16.86 -20.04
C GLN A 500 8.20 15.99 -19.37
N MET A 501 8.13 15.82 -18.04
CA MET A 501 9.01 14.90 -17.31
C MET A 501 8.79 13.44 -17.75
N ILE A 502 7.52 13.05 -17.95
CA ILE A 502 7.17 11.72 -18.46
C ILE A 502 7.64 11.53 -19.90
N ASP A 503 7.47 12.54 -20.77
CA ASP A 503 7.97 12.47 -22.15
C ASP A 503 9.48 12.25 -22.19
N PHE A 504 10.24 13.00 -21.38
CA PHE A 504 11.69 12.79 -21.24
C PHE A 504 12.01 11.37 -20.76
N GLY A 505 11.31 10.89 -19.72
CA GLY A 505 11.51 9.55 -19.18
C GLY A 505 11.23 8.43 -20.20
N LEU A 506 10.16 8.56 -20.98
CA LEU A 506 9.79 7.60 -22.03
C LEU A 506 10.85 7.56 -23.14
N ARG A 507 11.29 8.73 -23.60
CA ARG A 507 12.26 8.86 -24.69
C ARG A 507 13.66 8.40 -24.31
N ALA A 508 14.04 8.59 -23.05
CA ALA A 508 15.33 8.14 -22.52
C ALA A 508 15.32 6.66 -22.06
N GLY A 509 14.15 6.06 -21.87
CA GLY A 509 13.99 4.69 -21.38
C GLY A 509 14.31 3.60 -22.41
N ALA A 510 14.22 2.33 -22.00
CA ALA A 510 14.57 1.17 -22.82
C ALA A 510 13.74 1.03 -24.11
N TYR A 511 12.54 1.62 -24.12
CA TYR A 511 11.61 1.63 -25.27
C TYR A 511 11.53 3.02 -25.93
N GLY A 512 12.46 3.92 -25.60
CA GLY A 512 12.50 5.29 -26.08
C GLY A 512 13.13 5.45 -27.47
N ASP A 513 13.77 6.61 -27.69
CA ASP A 513 14.29 7.07 -28.99
C ASP A 513 15.30 6.11 -29.62
N ALA A 514 16.07 5.39 -28.79
CA ALA A 514 17.08 4.41 -29.22
C ALA A 514 16.50 3.02 -29.55
N SER A 515 15.19 2.81 -29.41
CA SER A 515 14.52 1.54 -29.65
C SER A 515 13.61 1.58 -30.89
N PRO A 516 13.16 0.42 -31.40
CA PRO A 516 12.14 0.38 -32.45
C PRO A 516 10.80 1.00 -32.04
N HIS A 517 10.49 1.05 -30.75
CA HIS A 517 9.21 1.58 -30.25
C HIS A 517 9.15 3.11 -30.29
N LYS A 518 10.26 3.82 -30.07
CA LYS A 518 10.33 5.30 -30.06
C LYS A 518 9.25 5.95 -29.18
N LEU A 519 9.07 5.42 -27.96
CA LEU A 519 8.03 5.90 -27.04
C LEU A 519 8.22 7.39 -26.71
N SER A 520 7.11 8.11 -26.75
CA SER A 520 6.94 9.50 -26.33
C SER A 520 5.48 9.72 -25.93
N VAL A 521 5.17 10.81 -25.24
CA VAL A 521 3.78 11.18 -24.93
C VAL A 521 2.97 11.37 -26.21
N ALA A 522 3.57 11.94 -27.26
CA ALA A 522 2.93 12.10 -28.56
C ALA A 522 2.57 10.76 -29.19
N MET A 523 3.51 9.81 -29.21
CA MET A 523 3.26 8.46 -29.76
C MET A 523 2.20 7.69 -28.96
N LEU A 524 2.16 7.84 -27.64
CA LEU A 524 1.15 7.19 -26.80
C LEU A 524 -0.26 7.78 -27.01
N ALA A 525 -0.40 8.99 -27.55
CA ALA A 525 -1.70 9.57 -27.88
C ALA A 525 -2.42 8.79 -29.00
N ASP A 526 -1.67 8.16 -29.91
CA ASP A 526 -2.19 7.31 -30.98
C ASP A 526 -2.56 5.90 -30.48
N HIS A 527 -2.30 5.59 -29.21
CA HIS A 527 -2.56 4.30 -28.57
C HIS A 527 -3.46 4.47 -27.33
N PRO A 528 -4.72 4.92 -27.50
CA PRO A 528 -5.62 5.24 -26.38
C PRO A 528 -5.93 4.04 -25.47
N HIS A 529 -5.82 2.82 -26.01
CA HIS A 529 -5.99 1.56 -25.27
C HIS A 529 -4.70 1.08 -24.57
N GLY A 530 -3.63 1.88 -24.58
CA GLY A 530 -2.29 1.51 -24.09
C GLY A 530 -1.55 0.54 -25.03
N LEU A 531 -0.29 0.29 -24.70
CA LEU A 531 0.60 -0.60 -25.41
C LEU A 531 1.03 -1.78 -24.56
N ASP A 532 1.06 -2.96 -25.17
CA ASP A 532 1.71 -4.15 -24.65
C ASP A 532 3.17 -4.19 -25.15
N LEU A 533 4.12 -4.08 -24.22
CA LEU A 533 5.56 -4.14 -24.49
C LEU A 533 6.11 -5.57 -24.34
N GLY A 534 5.24 -6.53 -23.98
CA GLY A 534 5.55 -7.96 -23.94
C GLY A 534 5.51 -8.56 -22.53
N PRO A 535 5.67 -9.90 -22.45
CA PRO A 535 5.76 -10.60 -21.17
C PRO A 535 7.00 -10.20 -20.38
N LEU A 536 6.98 -10.50 -19.09
CA LEU A 536 8.16 -10.39 -18.23
C LEU A 536 9.24 -11.36 -18.70
N LYS A 537 10.50 -11.01 -18.47
CA LYS A 537 11.67 -11.81 -18.82
C LYS A 537 12.69 -11.74 -17.69
N ALA A 538 13.55 -12.75 -17.60
CA ALA A 538 14.68 -12.75 -16.69
C ALA A 538 15.56 -11.51 -16.96
N ASN A 539 15.78 -10.69 -15.94
CA ASN A 539 16.57 -9.47 -16.03
C ASN A 539 17.23 -9.05 -14.70
N LEU A 540 16.99 -9.76 -13.60
CA LEU A 540 17.46 -9.37 -12.28
C LEU A 540 18.99 -9.33 -12.22
N ALA A 541 19.67 -10.33 -12.80
CA ALA A 541 21.13 -10.44 -12.79
C ALA A 541 21.83 -9.15 -13.25
N GLY A 542 21.35 -8.54 -14.34
CA GLY A 542 21.91 -7.31 -14.90
C GLY A 542 21.49 -6.03 -14.17
N ARG A 543 20.54 -6.12 -13.23
CA ARG A 543 19.93 -4.98 -12.53
C ARG A 543 20.28 -4.89 -11.06
N LEU A 544 20.98 -5.89 -10.51
CA LEU A 544 21.48 -5.87 -9.13
C LEU A 544 22.27 -4.58 -8.85
N LYS A 545 21.94 -3.93 -7.74
CA LYS A 545 22.57 -2.70 -7.25
C LYS A 545 23.42 -2.93 -6.00
N THR A 546 23.53 -4.19 -5.56
CA THR A 546 24.46 -4.61 -4.50
C THR A 546 25.90 -4.28 -4.88
N ALA A 547 26.74 -3.95 -3.92
CA ALA A 547 28.12 -3.51 -4.17
C ALA A 547 28.96 -4.50 -4.99
N ASN A 548 28.70 -5.80 -4.89
CA ASN A 548 29.42 -6.85 -5.63
C ASN A 548 28.63 -7.43 -6.82
N GLY A 549 27.44 -6.89 -7.13
CA GLY A 549 26.58 -7.40 -8.20
C GLY A 549 26.05 -8.84 -7.98
N ARG A 550 25.88 -9.27 -6.72
CA ARG A 550 25.39 -10.60 -6.34
C ARG A 550 24.22 -10.51 -5.38
N VAL A 551 23.28 -11.45 -5.48
CA VAL A 551 22.17 -11.57 -4.51
C VAL A 551 22.74 -11.86 -3.13
N GLN A 552 22.39 -11.02 -2.15
CA GLN A 552 22.78 -11.22 -0.76
C GLN A 552 21.73 -12.06 -0.04
N ALA A 553 21.90 -13.39 0.00
CA ALA A 553 20.93 -14.29 0.63
C ALA A 553 20.91 -14.19 2.16
N ALA A 554 22.00 -13.73 2.78
CA ALA A 554 22.16 -13.65 4.23
C ALA A 554 22.46 -12.23 4.73
N PRO A 555 21.56 -11.24 4.58
CA PRO A 555 21.82 -9.91 5.11
C PRO A 555 22.05 -9.96 6.64
N PRO A 556 23.17 -9.41 7.16
CA PRO A 556 23.54 -9.59 8.58
C PRO A 556 22.47 -9.11 9.57
N VAL A 557 21.78 -8.02 9.25
CA VAL A 557 20.72 -7.46 10.10
C VAL A 557 19.47 -8.36 10.16
N ILE A 558 19.20 -9.13 9.10
CA ILE A 558 18.11 -10.11 9.08
C ILE A 558 18.51 -11.36 9.86
N LEU A 559 19.74 -11.86 9.66
CA LEU A 559 20.24 -13.01 10.42
C LEU A 559 20.29 -12.73 11.93
N ALA A 560 20.62 -11.52 12.34
CA ALA A 560 20.60 -11.12 13.75
C ALA A 560 19.20 -11.20 14.37
N ASP A 561 18.14 -10.92 13.59
CA ASP A 561 16.76 -10.93 14.05
C ASP A 561 16.19 -12.35 14.27
N LEU A 562 16.87 -13.39 13.77
CA LEU A 562 16.50 -14.78 14.02
C LEU A 562 16.51 -15.12 15.52
N ALA A 563 17.36 -14.46 16.31
CA ALA A 563 17.39 -14.65 17.77
C ALA A 563 16.08 -14.17 18.42
N ARG A 564 15.53 -13.04 17.97
CA ARG A 564 14.25 -12.51 18.46
C ARG A 564 13.10 -13.44 18.07
N PHE A 565 13.13 -13.94 16.83
CA PHE A 565 12.14 -14.92 16.35
C PHE A 565 12.20 -16.23 17.16
N ALA A 566 13.40 -16.78 17.39
CA ALA A 566 13.57 -18.01 18.16
C ALA A 566 13.14 -17.90 19.62
N ALA A 567 13.19 -16.68 20.18
CA ALA A 567 12.75 -16.37 21.54
C ALA A 567 11.23 -16.12 21.67
N LEU A 568 10.47 -16.22 20.57
CA LEU A 568 9.03 -15.99 20.62
C LEU A 568 8.34 -16.98 21.57
N PRO A 569 7.51 -16.50 22.51
CA PRO A 569 6.72 -17.39 23.33
C PRO A 569 5.72 -18.16 22.46
N LEU A 570 5.32 -19.34 22.93
CA LEU A 570 4.20 -20.04 22.32
C LEU A 570 2.90 -19.23 22.50
N PRO A 571 1.96 -19.35 21.54
CA PRO A 571 0.69 -18.64 21.62
C PRO A 571 -0.09 -19.02 22.89
N LYS A 572 -0.79 -18.06 23.48
CA LYS A 572 -1.63 -18.33 24.66
C LYS A 572 -2.88 -19.10 24.25
N VAL A 573 -3.32 -20.00 25.13
CA VAL A 573 -4.61 -20.69 25.00
C VAL A 573 -5.72 -19.64 25.12
N ASP A 574 -6.78 -19.78 24.30
CA ASP A 574 -7.98 -18.92 24.26
C ASP A 574 -7.77 -17.42 23.90
N GLU A 575 -6.57 -17.04 23.47
CA GLU A 575 -6.29 -15.69 22.97
C GLU A 575 -7.00 -15.44 21.63
N LEU A 576 -7.66 -14.29 21.52
CA LEU A 576 -8.21 -13.81 20.24
C LEU A 576 -7.24 -12.85 19.58
N LEU A 577 -6.95 -13.10 18.31
CA LEU A 577 -6.12 -12.25 17.49
C LEU A 577 -6.97 -11.52 16.45
N LEU A 578 -6.87 -10.19 16.42
CA LEU A 578 -7.52 -9.34 15.43
C LEU A 578 -6.69 -9.30 14.14
N ILE A 579 -7.39 -9.44 13.01
CA ILE A 579 -6.86 -9.19 11.66
C ILE A 579 -7.69 -8.13 10.93
N GLY A 580 -7.04 -7.39 10.04
CA GLY A 580 -7.69 -6.51 9.09
C GLY A 580 -8.32 -7.29 7.92
N ARG A 581 -9.31 -6.70 7.24
CA ARG A 581 -9.72 -7.14 5.91
C ARG A 581 -10.01 -5.97 4.97
N ARG A 582 -9.94 -6.23 3.67
CA ARG A 582 -10.37 -5.31 2.60
C ARG A 582 -11.65 -5.82 1.95
N HIS A 583 -12.36 -4.94 1.27
CA HIS A 583 -13.56 -5.29 0.52
C HIS A 583 -13.48 -4.67 -0.87
N VAL A 584 -13.94 -5.37 -1.91
CA VAL A 584 -13.81 -4.96 -3.32
C VAL A 584 -14.41 -3.57 -3.61
N ARG A 585 -15.38 -3.12 -2.81
CA ARG A 585 -16.04 -1.80 -2.89
C ARG A 585 -15.39 -0.70 -2.07
N SER A 586 -14.33 -0.98 -1.33
CA SER A 586 -13.62 0.02 -0.52
C SER A 586 -12.18 0.17 -1.02
N ASN A 587 -11.62 1.36 -0.82
CA ASN A 587 -10.18 1.58 -0.88
C ASN A 587 -9.79 2.49 0.28
N ASN A 588 -8.97 1.93 1.18
CA ASN A 588 -8.53 2.58 2.42
C ASN A 588 -9.69 3.25 3.16
N SER A 589 -9.55 4.50 3.61
CA SER A 589 -10.58 5.23 4.34
C SER A 589 -11.34 6.28 3.52
N TRP A 590 -11.01 6.49 2.24
CA TRP A 590 -11.52 7.65 1.49
C TRP A 590 -12.71 7.33 0.57
N MET A 591 -13.02 6.04 0.33
CA MET A 591 -14.09 5.64 -0.60
C MET A 591 -15.47 5.38 0.06
N HIS A 592 -15.62 5.62 1.36
CA HIS A 592 -16.88 5.38 2.06
C HIS A 592 -17.89 6.53 1.89
N ASN A 593 -17.49 7.69 1.34
CA ASN A 593 -18.42 8.79 1.06
C ASN A 593 -19.22 8.62 -0.24
N TYR A 594 -19.06 7.50 -0.95
CA TYR A 594 -19.73 7.29 -2.24
C TYR A 594 -20.88 6.28 -2.08
N HIS A 595 -22.13 6.75 -2.20
CA HIS A 595 -23.32 5.94 -1.90
C HIS A 595 -23.34 4.58 -2.61
N ARG A 596 -22.91 4.53 -3.89
CA ARG A 596 -22.84 3.29 -4.68
C ARG A 596 -21.93 2.22 -4.05
N LEU A 597 -20.90 2.63 -3.33
CA LEU A 597 -19.90 1.76 -2.72
C LEU A 597 -20.29 1.30 -1.32
N VAL A 598 -21.10 2.09 -0.59
CA VAL A 598 -21.54 1.77 0.78
C VAL A 598 -22.93 1.14 0.85
N LYS A 599 -23.82 1.36 -0.12
CA LYS A 599 -25.18 0.81 -0.11
C LYS A 599 -25.26 -0.73 0.08
N GLY A 600 -26.41 -1.19 0.54
CA GLY A 600 -26.72 -2.61 0.78
C GLY A 600 -26.41 -3.05 2.21
N LYS A 601 -26.19 -4.35 2.41
CA LYS A 601 -25.90 -4.91 3.73
C LYS A 601 -24.62 -4.29 4.32
N PRO A 602 -24.59 -3.99 5.63
CA PRO A 602 -23.37 -3.56 6.30
C PRO A 602 -22.22 -4.54 6.06
N ARG A 603 -20.99 -4.01 6.02
CA ARG A 603 -19.77 -4.80 5.79
C ARG A 603 -18.71 -4.54 6.85
N HIS A 604 -19.05 -3.73 7.85
CA HIS A 604 -18.16 -3.26 8.92
C HIS A 604 -18.31 -4.04 10.23
N GLN A 605 -18.98 -5.19 10.21
CA GLN A 605 -19.13 -6.05 11.40
C GLN A 605 -17.83 -6.78 11.74
N LEU A 606 -17.71 -7.20 13.00
CA LEU A 606 -16.68 -8.13 13.47
C LEU A 606 -17.04 -9.54 12.98
N LEU A 607 -16.13 -10.22 12.28
CA LEU A 607 -16.30 -11.64 11.96
C LEU A 607 -15.63 -12.48 13.04
N MET A 608 -16.30 -13.54 13.49
CA MET A 608 -15.84 -14.43 14.56
C MET A 608 -16.31 -15.86 14.32
N HIS A 609 -15.50 -16.86 14.66
CA HIS A 609 -15.90 -18.26 14.53
C HIS A 609 -17.08 -18.60 15.48
N PRO A 610 -18.05 -19.44 15.07
CA PRO A 610 -19.17 -19.84 15.95
C PRO A 610 -18.73 -20.44 17.30
N ASP A 611 -17.67 -21.24 17.32
CA ASP A 611 -17.16 -21.83 18.58
C ASP A 611 -16.57 -20.78 19.52
N ASP A 612 -15.96 -19.72 18.96
CA ASP A 612 -15.44 -18.60 19.74
C ASP A 612 -16.57 -17.75 20.34
N LEU A 613 -17.69 -17.61 19.62
CA LEU A 613 -18.90 -16.98 20.12
C LEU A 613 -19.50 -17.81 21.26
N ALA A 614 -19.68 -19.11 21.05
CA ALA A 614 -20.29 -20.02 22.01
C ALA A 614 -19.49 -20.10 23.32
N SER A 615 -18.16 -20.25 23.23
CA SER A 615 -17.26 -20.26 24.39
C SER A 615 -17.29 -18.96 25.21
N ARG A 616 -17.73 -17.85 24.60
CA ARG A 616 -17.86 -16.53 25.23
C ARG A 616 -19.30 -16.12 25.51
N GLN A 617 -20.26 -17.03 25.34
CA GLN A 617 -21.70 -16.79 25.54
C GLN A 617 -22.24 -15.62 24.70
N LEU A 618 -21.73 -15.48 23.47
CA LEU A 618 -22.13 -14.46 22.52
C LEU A 618 -23.06 -15.06 21.45
N SER A 619 -24.02 -14.26 20.98
CA SER A 619 -24.95 -14.63 19.92
C SER A 619 -24.60 -13.96 18.59
N ASP A 620 -24.93 -14.60 17.48
CA ASP A 620 -24.81 -14.01 16.14
C ASP A 620 -25.65 -12.72 16.03
N GLY A 621 -25.07 -11.66 15.47
CA GLY A 621 -25.70 -10.35 15.37
C GLY A 621 -25.72 -9.51 16.66
N GLN A 622 -25.15 -10.01 17.76
CA GLN A 622 -25.08 -9.28 19.03
C GLN A 622 -24.14 -8.07 18.94
N ARG A 623 -24.45 -7.00 19.69
CA ARG A 623 -23.50 -5.91 19.96
C ARG A 623 -22.45 -6.37 20.96
N VAL A 624 -21.18 -6.24 20.59
CA VAL A 624 -20.04 -6.64 21.39
C VAL A 624 -19.08 -5.47 21.57
N ARG A 625 -18.37 -5.51 22.69
CA ARG A 625 -17.24 -4.66 23.01
C ARG A 625 -15.96 -5.40 22.67
N VAL A 626 -15.12 -4.79 21.85
CA VAL A 626 -13.80 -5.30 21.49
C VAL A 626 -12.76 -4.38 22.11
N SER A 627 -11.82 -4.92 22.87
CA SER A 627 -10.78 -4.13 23.55
C SER A 627 -9.39 -4.70 23.31
N SER A 628 -8.40 -3.83 23.17
CA SER A 628 -6.97 -4.16 23.14
C SER A 628 -6.24 -3.38 24.25
N ARG A 629 -4.90 -3.39 24.23
CA ARG A 629 -4.09 -2.57 25.15
C ARG A 629 -4.42 -1.08 25.06
N ILE A 630 -4.76 -0.58 23.88
CA ILE A 630 -4.81 0.86 23.59
C ILE A 630 -6.20 1.46 23.62
N GLY A 631 -7.25 0.64 23.50
CA GLY A 631 -8.57 1.16 23.23
C GLY A 631 -9.64 0.10 23.17
N MET A 632 -10.85 0.58 22.92
CA MET A 632 -12.06 -0.20 22.92
C MET A 632 -13.05 0.37 21.91
N ILE A 633 -13.77 -0.49 21.20
CA ILE A 633 -14.83 -0.14 20.28
C ILE A 633 -16.07 -1.01 20.53
N GLU A 634 -17.22 -0.55 20.06
CA GLU A 634 -18.46 -1.32 20.02
C GLU A 634 -18.88 -1.61 18.59
N VAL A 635 -19.16 -2.89 18.29
CA VAL A 635 -19.47 -3.35 16.94
C VAL A 635 -20.46 -4.51 16.99
N GLN A 636 -21.19 -4.74 15.91
CA GLN A 636 -21.97 -5.97 15.77
C GLN A 636 -21.04 -7.12 15.39
N VAL A 637 -21.18 -8.27 16.06
CA VAL A 637 -20.47 -9.50 15.68
C VAL A 637 -21.33 -10.35 14.73
N LEU A 638 -20.69 -10.99 13.78
CA LEU A 638 -21.27 -11.99 12.90
C LEU A 638 -20.50 -13.31 12.99
N ALA A 639 -21.24 -14.41 13.15
CA ALA A 639 -20.72 -15.76 13.10
C ALA A 639 -20.24 -16.09 11.67
N SER A 640 -19.02 -16.60 11.53
CA SER A 640 -18.47 -17.00 10.24
C SER A 640 -17.53 -18.20 10.36
N LEU A 641 -17.87 -19.28 9.64
CA LEU A 641 -17.00 -20.46 9.46
C LEU A 641 -15.80 -20.18 8.54
N GLU A 642 -15.75 -19.01 7.90
CA GLU A 642 -14.56 -18.60 7.15
C GLU A 642 -13.40 -18.24 8.08
N MET A 643 -13.66 -17.96 9.36
CA MET A 643 -12.63 -17.55 10.32
C MET A 643 -11.96 -18.76 10.95
N MET A 644 -10.64 -18.72 11.07
CA MET A 644 -9.92 -19.62 11.97
C MET A 644 -10.39 -19.41 13.42
N PRO A 645 -10.64 -20.48 14.20
CA PRO A 645 -10.85 -20.36 15.64
C PRO A 645 -9.70 -19.62 16.33
N GLY A 646 -10.01 -18.75 17.29
CA GLY A 646 -9.05 -17.84 17.92
C GLY A 646 -8.77 -16.55 17.13
N VAL A 647 -9.44 -16.32 16.01
CA VAL A 647 -9.22 -15.14 15.15
C VAL A 647 -10.51 -14.36 14.95
N VAL A 648 -10.43 -13.04 15.05
CA VAL A 648 -11.51 -12.11 14.72
C VAL A 648 -11.08 -11.13 13.64
N SER A 649 -12.02 -10.66 12.81
CA SER A 649 -11.70 -9.73 11.72
C SER A 649 -12.55 -8.48 11.73
N LEU A 650 -11.91 -7.32 11.58
CA LEU A 650 -12.56 -6.04 11.26
C LEU A 650 -12.01 -5.47 9.94
N PRO A 651 -12.85 -4.79 9.15
CA PRO A 651 -12.37 -4.14 7.95
C PRO A 651 -11.64 -2.85 8.30
N HIS A 652 -10.61 -2.55 7.51
CA HIS A 652 -9.90 -1.30 7.60
C HIS A 652 -10.71 -0.13 7.00
N GLY A 653 -10.41 1.09 7.46
CA GLY A 653 -10.84 2.34 6.84
C GLY A 653 -12.20 2.87 7.29
N TRP A 654 -12.83 2.24 8.27
CA TRP A 654 -14.07 2.72 8.90
C TRP A 654 -13.75 3.55 10.16
N GLY A 655 -14.78 4.13 10.79
CA GLY A 655 -14.68 5.03 11.95
C GLY A 655 -15.03 6.49 11.62
N HIS A 656 -15.97 6.71 10.70
CA HIS A 656 -16.30 8.04 10.17
C HIS A 656 -17.23 8.89 11.04
N ASP A 657 -17.33 8.60 12.34
CA ASP A 657 -18.19 9.28 13.31
C ASP A 657 -17.46 10.34 14.15
N ARG A 658 -16.22 10.69 13.78
CA ARG A 658 -15.45 11.70 14.52
C ARG A 658 -16.14 13.07 14.42
N PRO A 659 -16.34 13.79 15.55
CA PRO A 659 -17.01 15.09 15.52
C PRO A 659 -16.28 16.09 14.61
N GLY A 660 -16.96 16.74 13.67
CA GLY A 660 -16.35 17.72 12.76
C GLY A 660 -15.78 17.16 11.46
N VAL A 661 -16.01 15.87 11.17
CA VAL A 661 -15.88 15.31 9.81
C VAL A 661 -17.03 15.82 8.95
N HIS A 662 -16.73 16.28 7.73
CA HIS A 662 -17.73 16.70 6.74
C HIS A 662 -17.72 15.73 5.55
N MET A 663 -18.15 14.49 5.81
CA MET A 663 -18.33 13.44 4.82
C MET A 663 -19.69 12.77 5.10
N ASN A 664 -20.75 13.33 4.55
CA ASN A 664 -22.14 13.08 4.95
C ASN A 664 -22.54 11.60 4.77
N ILE A 665 -22.16 11.00 3.64
CA ILE A 665 -22.51 9.60 3.35
C ILE A 665 -21.72 8.65 4.24
N ALA A 666 -20.43 8.92 4.45
CA ALA A 666 -19.58 8.11 5.32
C ALA A 666 -20.03 8.20 6.79
N SER A 667 -20.36 9.40 7.27
CA SER A 667 -20.80 9.66 8.65
C SER A 667 -22.16 9.03 8.96
N ALA A 668 -23.02 8.85 7.96
CA ALA A 668 -24.31 8.17 8.11
C ALA A 668 -24.15 6.65 8.34
N GLN A 669 -23.00 6.08 7.98
CA GLN A 669 -22.67 4.66 8.17
C GLN A 669 -21.22 4.51 8.64
N PRO A 670 -20.90 4.98 9.85
CA PRO A 670 -19.51 5.22 10.22
C PRO A 670 -18.69 3.94 10.40
N GLY A 671 -19.34 2.81 10.74
CA GLY A 671 -18.66 1.59 11.15
C GLY A 671 -17.82 1.82 12.41
N ALA A 672 -16.81 0.98 12.63
CA ALA A 672 -15.86 1.14 13.73
C ALA A 672 -14.42 1.04 13.20
N SER A 673 -13.52 1.88 13.74
CA SER A 673 -12.11 1.88 13.35
C SER A 673 -11.38 0.69 13.97
N ALA A 674 -10.88 -0.23 13.13
CA ALA A 674 -9.97 -1.28 13.59
C ALA A 674 -8.67 -0.69 14.19
N ASN A 675 -8.27 0.50 13.73
CA ASN A 675 -7.05 1.16 14.17
C ASN A 675 -7.17 1.90 15.51
N ASP A 676 -8.38 1.94 16.09
CA ASP A 676 -8.57 2.26 17.52
C ASP A 676 -8.24 1.07 18.44
N LEU A 677 -7.92 -0.10 17.86
CA LEU A 677 -7.47 -1.30 18.57
C LEU A 677 -6.02 -1.68 18.26
N THR A 678 -5.48 -1.31 17.09
CA THR A 678 -4.11 -1.66 16.70
C THR A 678 -3.08 -0.87 17.52
N ASP A 679 -2.12 -1.59 18.07
CA ASP A 679 -1.17 -1.10 19.07
C ASP A 679 0.05 -0.47 18.38
N GLU A 680 0.34 0.81 18.65
CA GLU A 680 1.48 1.52 18.07
C GLU A 680 2.85 0.93 18.43
N ARG A 681 2.92 0.12 19.49
CA ARG A 681 4.14 -0.52 19.98
C ARG A 681 4.40 -1.87 19.34
N GLN A 682 3.42 -2.42 18.61
CA GLN A 682 3.58 -3.66 17.86
C GLN A 682 3.99 -3.33 16.43
N LEU A 683 5.19 -3.77 16.06
CA LEU A 683 5.78 -3.54 14.75
C LEU A 683 6.75 -4.67 14.41
N ASP A 684 7.09 -4.77 13.13
CA ASP A 684 8.31 -5.43 12.68
C ASP A 684 9.51 -4.60 13.16
N GLU A 685 10.21 -5.06 14.19
CA GLU A 685 11.27 -4.27 14.86
C GLU A 685 12.41 -3.85 13.93
N LEU A 686 12.67 -4.64 12.88
CA LEU A 686 13.75 -4.38 11.95
C LEU A 686 13.43 -3.23 10.98
N SER A 687 12.26 -3.28 10.32
CA SER A 687 11.85 -2.24 9.37
C SER A 687 11.12 -1.06 10.00
N GLY A 688 10.49 -1.27 11.16
CA GLY A 688 9.57 -0.32 11.76
C GLY A 688 8.12 -0.41 11.25
N ASN A 689 7.81 -1.35 10.34
CA ASN A 689 6.46 -1.48 9.80
C ASN A 689 5.45 -1.88 10.88
N ALA A 690 4.30 -1.21 10.95
CA ALA A 690 3.30 -1.48 11.96
C ALA A 690 2.73 -2.91 11.85
N ALA A 691 2.55 -3.57 12.99
CA ALA A 691 1.80 -4.81 13.08
C ALA A 691 0.30 -4.50 13.21
N LEU A 692 -0.44 -4.64 12.11
CA LEU A 692 -1.88 -4.42 12.04
C LEU A 692 -2.68 -5.72 12.09
N ASN A 693 -2.00 -6.86 11.94
CA ASN A 693 -2.56 -8.20 12.07
C ASN A 693 -1.89 -8.94 13.23
N GLY A 694 -2.66 -9.82 13.87
CA GLY A 694 -2.18 -10.54 15.04
C GLY A 694 -2.25 -9.71 16.32
N VAL A 695 -3.13 -8.70 16.37
CA VAL A 695 -3.28 -7.84 17.55
C VAL A 695 -4.13 -8.56 18.60
N PRO A 696 -3.62 -8.79 19.83
CA PRO A 696 -4.40 -9.42 20.88
C PRO A 696 -5.61 -8.56 21.28
N VAL A 697 -6.78 -9.18 21.34
CA VAL A 697 -8.03 -8.51 21.72
C VAL A 697 -8.86 -9.36 22.67
N GLN A 698 -9.75 -8.71 23.40
CA GLN A 698 -10.83 -9.34 24.15
C GLN A 698 -12.17 -8.95 23.52
N VAL A 699 -13.13 -9.87 23.54
CA VAL A 699 -14.49 -9.65 23.02
C VAL A 699 -15.48 -10.07 24.10
N ALA A 700 -16.39 -9.16 24.45
CA ALA A 700 -17.44 -9.38 25.45
C ALA A 700 -18.76 -8.74 24.98
N ALA A 701 -19.88 -9.11 25.60
CA ALA A 701 -21.15 -8.41 25.39
C ALA A 701 -20.99 -6.90 25.70
N ALA A 702 -21.58 -6.04 24.85
CA ALA A 702 -21.45 -4.58 24.97
C ALA A 702 -22.16 -4.03 26.21
#